data_AF-A0A2H9TPX2-F1
#
_entry.id   AF-A0A2H9TPX2-F1
#
_cell.length_a   1.000
_cell.length_b   1.000
_cell.length_c   1.000
_cell.angle_alpha   90.00
_cell.angle_beta   90.00
_cell.angle_gamma   90.00
#
_symmetry.space_group_name_H-M   'P 1'
#
loop_
_entity.id
_entity.type
_entity.pdbx_description
1 polymer ?
#
loop_
_entity_poly.entity_id
_entity_poly.type
_entity_poly.pdbx_seq_one_letter_code
_entity_poly.pdbx_strand_id
1 'polypeptide(L)'
;MGHVDHGKTTLLDYLRKSAVAAGEAGGITQHIGAFSVDVSANNSGSDIKRITFLDTPGHAAFSRIRERGANVTDIVVLVVAADDGVMAQTIESIKYAQAAEVPLVVAINKCDKCGPDRITKVKEELLKHNVVCEDFGGDTQAVPVSGLNGLNMSDLLESLMLQGELLELRADPEGPMEGAIVESQVRMGLGDCATVLVQSGTLRPGAMIVAEDSICRVRAMRDYSGKLLKEAPPSHPVEVAGWKSLPRVGATVIQVQSESEALEISNSFLDKKEEVNRRLRERILKERENIHKKMWEVKTKSLAKDSTVPMRAVMSYEEFDKNLDTRPTLNIVVKSDVIGSQEAVAKVLDEIKSSKASIKVCSNTVGPLTETDLNNASTMDVQHSEKRIGEATVLQLFSFEKSEHIAGCRVDDGQLLRSREKLGDVDRHFVQLVRNEKVIWTGRIATMRHVKKEISSAGKGMECGILLEECTSVCYKSHNYMMPEVNSGHSTRLTTKTAASLLNRTDTILFDCDGVIWRGNQVIPNALPTLNHLRSLGKRLFFVTNNSTKSRATMKDKFAALGLDEDDGAIFDFNHEIPSRNVGAVVVGFDAMFNYTKLAKAQHYLTDPNCLFLVTNTDNAFPDVKQILPGTGCIVAAVQTASKREPIVIGKPSPHAFAALQAVHPEIDPTRTLMVGDRIETDIFFGRECGMLTLLVESGINKESDLVNFPSDKAPDYIATDISALFVKS
;
A
#
# COMPACT_ATOMS: atom_id res chain seq x y z
N MET A 1 2.57 29.67 -20.24
CA MET A 1 3.17 28.37 -20.64
C MET A 1 4.54 28.56 -21.31
N GLY A 2 5.27 27.48 -21.61
CA GLY A 2 6.61 27.52 -22.22
C GLY A 2 7.64 26.59 -21.55
N HIS A 3 8.81 26.41 -22.16
CA HIS A 3 9.89 25.53 -21.70
C HIS A 3 10.43 25.89 -20.30
N VAL A 4 11.09 24.93 -19.64
CA VAL A 4 11.93 25.15 -18.45
C VAL A 4 12.98 26.25 -18.75
N ASP A 5 13.35 27.02 -17.73
CA ASP A 5 14.36 28.11 -17.77
C ASP A 5 14.12 29.26 -18.78
N HIS A 6 13.00 29.28 -19.49
CA HIS A 6 12.54 30.45 -20.26
C HIS A 6 12.07 31.63 -19.39
N GLY A 7 12.22 31.56 -18.06
CA GLY A 7 11.92 32.68 -17.14
C GLY A 7 10.44 32.98 -16.92
N LYS A 8 9.55 31.97 -17.04
CA LYS A 8 8.10 32.10 -16.74
C LYS A 8 7.86 32.66 -15.33
N THR A 9 8.40 31.99 -14.31
CA THR A 9 8.24 32.39 -12.91
C THR A 9 8.87 33.75 -12.66
N THR A 10 10.02 34.06 -13.29
CA THR A 10 10.67 35.39 -13.19
C THR A 10 9.79 36.52 -13.73
N LEU A 11 9.12 36.29 -14.88
CA LEU A 11 8.17 37.23 -15.47
C LEU A 11 6.96 37.44 -14.55
N LEU A 12 6.43 36.36 -13.97
CA LEU A 12 5.30 36.42 -13.04
C LEU A 12 5.68 37.04 -11.68
N ASP A 13 6.89 36.81 -11.19
CA ASP A 13 7.45 37.44 -9.98
C ASP A 13 7.58 38.97 -10.14
N TYR A 14 8.05 39.43 -11.30
CA TYR A 14 8.07 40.86 -11.64
C TYR A 14 6.65 41.46 -11.60
N LEU A 15 5.66 40.78 -12.19
CA LEU A 15 4.25 41.20 -12.17
C LEU A 15 3.64 41.17 -10.76
N ARG A 16 3.97 40.15 -9.95
CA ARG A 16 3.54 40.02 -8.54
C ARG A 16 4.22 41.02 -7.60
N LYS A 17 5.32 41.66 -8.02
CA LYS A 17 6.24 42.42 -7.15
C LYS A 17 6.73 41.60 -5.95
N SER A 18 6.91 40.29 -6.15
CA SER A 18 7.35 39.34 -5.13
C SER A 18 8.34 38.34 -5.71
N ALA A 19 9.21 37.76 -4.88
CA ALA A 19 10.28 36.87 -5.32
C ALA A 19 9.97 35.41 -4.92
N VAL A 20 8.94 34.82 -5.54
CA VAL A 20 8.51 33.44 -5.24
C VAL A 20 9.56 32.43 -5.70
N ALA A 21 10.15 32.63 -6.90
CA ALA A 21 11.15 31.74 -7.46
C ALA A 21 12.42 31.59 -6.60
N ALA A 22 12.74 32.58 -5.77
CA ALA A 22 13.88 32.51 -4.84
C ALA A 22 13.56 31.74 -3.54
N GLY A 23 12.27 31.57 -3.21
CA GLY A 23 11.81 30.83 -2.03
C GLY A 23 11.38 29.39 -2.33
N GLU A 24 11.05 29.05 -3.57
CA GLU A 24 10.69 27.69 -3.97
C GLU A 24 11.89 26.73 -3.94
N ALA A 25 11.66 25.50 -3.45
CA ALA A 25 12.69 24.48 -3.35
C ALA A 25 13.21 24.09 -4.74
N GLY A 26 14.50 24.34 -4.98
CA GLY A 26 15.14 24.13 -6.29
C GLY A 26 14.93 25.25 -7.30
N GLY A 27 14.30 26.38 -6.92
CA GLY A 27 14.12 27.54 -7.79
C GLY A 27 13.15 27.34 -8.94
N ILE A 28 12.25 26.36 -8.84
CA ILE A 28 11.30 25.98 -9.89
C ILE A 28 9.88 25.90 -9.34
N THR A 29 8.92 26.33 -10.16
CA THR A 29 7.49 26.27 -9.85
C THR A 29 6.95 24.85 -10.08
N GLN A 30 6.43 24.23 -9.02
CA GLN A 30 5.98 22.83 -9.00
C GLN A 30 4.46 22.68 -8.92
N HIS A 31 3.74 23.72 -8.47
CA HIS A 31 2.28 23.74 -8.30
C HIS A 31 1.64 24.72 -9.28
N ILE A 32 0.35 24.58 -9.60
CA ILE A 32 -0.35 25.62 -10.37
C ILE A 32 -0.81 26.75 -9.44
N GLY A 33 -0.19 27.92 -9.60
CA GLY A 33 -0.48 29.11 -8.81
C GLY A 33 -1.40 30.07 -9.56
N ALA A 34 -2.45 30.57 -8.91
CA ALA A 34 -3.36 31.55 -9.49
C ALA A 34 -3.26 32.88 -8.73
N PHE A 35 -3.10 34.01 -9.44
CA PHE A 35 -3.04 35.34 -8.82
C PHE A 35 -3.57 36.42 -9.76
N SER A 36 -4.09 37.52 -9.21
CA SER A 36 -4.60 38.64 -10.00
C SER A 36 -3.68 39.87 -9.92
N VAL A 37 -3.57 40.60 -11.04
CA VAL A 37 -2.82 41.86 -11.19
C VAL A 37 -3.76 42.95 -11.70
N ASP A 38 -3.75 44.10 -11.05
CA ASP A 38 -4.51 45.28 -11.47
C ASP A 38 -3.67 46.12 -12.45
N VAL A 39 -4.17 46.33 -13.67
CA VAL A 39 -3.43 46.97 -14.77
C VAL A 39 -3.61 48.50 -14.78
N SER A 40 -4.78 49.00 -14.37
CA SER A 40 -5.14 50.42 -14.48
C SER A 40 -5.36 51.09 -13.12
N ALA A 41 -4.31 51.70 -12.56
CA ALA A 41 -4.40 52.56 -11.37
C ALA A 41 -4.24 54.08 -11.67
N ASN A 42 -3.91 54.46 -12.91
CA ASN A 42 -3.36 55.77 -13.25
C ASN A 42 -4.17 56.63 -14.23
N ASN A 43 -5.42 56.28 -14.56
CA ASN A 43 -6.31 57.16 -15.34
C ASN A 43 -7.73 57.17 -14.80
N SER A 44 -8.38 58.33 -14.89
CA SER A 44 -9.64 58.68 -14.23
C SER A 44 -10.86 57.93 -14.79
N GLY A 45 -11.11 56.72 -14.27
CA GLY A 45 -12.30 55.90 -14.53
C GLY A 45 -12.53 54.92 -13.39
N SER A 46 -13.79 54.55 -13.13
CA SER A 46 -14.19 53.75 -11.95
C SER A 46 -13.81 52.27 -11.99
N ASP A 47 -13.40 51.77 -13.16
CA ASP A 47 -13.35 50.33 -13.41
C ASP A 47 -11.90 49.84 -13.38
N ILE A 48 -11.56 49.08 -12.33
CA ILE A 48 -10.24 48.47 -12.16
C ILE A 48 -10.12 47.29 -13.13
N LYS A 49 -9.42 47.46 -14.25
CA LYS A 49 -9.09 46.35 -15.16
C LYS A 49 -8.07 45.42 -14.49
N ARG A 50 -8.40 44.13 -14.45
CA ARG A 50 -7.66 43.08 -13.73
C ARG A 50 -7.40 41.88 -14.63
N ILE A 51 -6.18 41.35 -14.60
CA ILE A 51 -5.80 40.11 -15.26
C ILE A 51 -5.51 39.06 -14.20
N THR A 52 -6.05 37.85 -14.34
CA THR A 52 -5.70 36.70 -13.51
C THR A 52 -4.74 35.80 -14.27
N PHE A 53 -3.57 35.56 -13.69
CA PHE A 53 -2.53 34.69 -14.25
C PHE A 53 -2.57 33.31 -13.59
N LEU A 54 -2.46 32.26 -14.41
CA LEU A 54 -2.19 30.88 -13.96
C LEU A 54 -0.73 30.51 -14.27
N ASP A 55 0.08 30.37 -13.22
CA ASP A 55 1.47 29.93 -13.28
C ASP A 55 1.52 28.42 -13.49
N THR A 56 2.09 27.96 -14.61
CA THR A 56 2.06 26.55 -15.03
C THR A 56 3.48 25.95 -15.09
N PRO A 57 3.74 24.82 -14.40
CA PRO A 57 5.05 24.17 -14.41
C PRO A 57 5.54 23.85 -15.83
N GLY A 58 6.82 24.14 -16.10
CA GLY A 58 7.43 23.93 -17.42
C GLY A 58 7.84 22.48 -17.71
N HIS A 59 8.16 21.71 -16.68
CA HIS A 59 8.80 20.40 -16.86
C HIS A 59 7.86 19.36 -17.49
N ALA A 60 8.43 18.42 -18.25
CA ALA A 60 7.68 17.46 -19.06
C ALA A 60 6.69 16.61 -18.25
N ALA A 61 7.06 16.23 -17.02
CA ALA A 61 6.20 15.49 -16.08
C ALA A 61 4.81 16.11 -15.88
N PHE A 62 4.70 17.44 -15.93
CA PHE A 62 3.48 18.20 -15.64
C PHE A 62 2.63 18.50 -16.88
N SER A 63 2.74 17.69 -17.95
CA SER A 63 2.02 17.93 -19.22
C SER A 63 0.49 18.07 -19.04
N ARG A 64 -0.11 17.24 -18.16
CA ARG A 64 -1.54 17.33 -17.80
C ARG A 64 -1.93 18.63 -17.09
N ILE A 65 -1.01 19.24 -16.34
CA ILE A 65 -1.27 20.54 -15.68
C ILE A 65 -1.32 21.65 -16.72
N ARG A 66 -0.45 21.60 -17.76
CA ARG A 66 -0.53 22.52 -18.91
C ARG A 66 -1.81 22.34 -19.71
N GLU A 67 -2.20 21.10 -20.01
CA GLU A 67 -3.46 20.77 -20.70
C GLU A 67 -4.68 21.34 -19.97
N ARG A 68 -4.81 21.09 -18.66
CA ARG A 68 -5.88 21.66 -17.84
C ARG A 68 -5.81 23.19 -17.76
N GLY A 69 -4.59 23.75 -17.66
CA GLY A 69 -4.38 25.20 -17.66
C GLY A 69 -4.93 25.86 -18.92
N ALA A 70 -4.69 25.29 -20.11
CA ALA A 70 -5.23 25.82 -21.37
C ALA A 70 -6.76 25.85 -21.37
N ASN A 71 -7.41 24.74 -21.00
CA ASN A 71 -8.87 24.61 -21.01
C ASN A 71 -9.61 25.53 -20.02
N VAL A 72 -8.91 26.17 -19.09
CA VAL A 72 -9.46 27.02 -18.03
C VAL A 72 -9.12 28.51 -18.24
N THR A 73 -8.28 28.85 -19.24
CA THR A 73 -7.84 30.22 -19.52
C THR A 73 -8.40 30.77 -20.83
N ASP A 74 -8.78 32.04 -20.84
CA ASP A 74 -9.24 32.75 -22.05
C ASP A 74 -8.09 33.09 -23.03
N ILE A 75 -6.85 33.21 -22.54
CA ILE A 75 -5.65 33.57 -23.32
C ILE A 75 -4.43 32.79 -22.79
N VAL A 76 -3.63 32.18 -23.68
CA VAL A 76 -2.37 31.52 -23.31
C VAL A 76 -1.16 32.41 -23.64
N VAL A 77 -0.43 32.83 -22.60
CA VAL A 77 0.88 33.47 -22.77
C VAL A 77 1.97 32.43 -23.02
N LEU A 78 2.59 32.44 -24.19
CA LEU A 78 3.69 31.55 -24.57
C LEU A 78 5.04 32.24 -24.34
N VAL A 79 5.78 31.81 -23.31
CA VAL A 79 7.09 32.38 -22.98
C VAL A 79 8.20 31.63 -23.71
N VAL A 80 8.90 32.34 -24.59
CA VAL A 80 10.01 31.80 -25.40
C VAL A 80 11.26 32.64 -25.13
N ALA A 81 12.38 32.05 -24.72
CA ALA A 81 13.58 32.83 -24.48
C ALA A 81 14.36 33.12 -25.77
N ALA A 82 14.89 34.33 -25.91
CA ALA A 82 15.62 34.78 -27.10
C ALA A 82 17.00 34.12 -27.28
N ASP A 83 17.59 33.62 -26.19
CA ASP A 83 18.84 32.84 -26.21
C ASP A 83 18.60 31.39 -26.66
N ASP A 84 17.54 30.75 -26.17
CA ASP A 84 17.22 29.34 -26.43
C ASP A 84 16.43 29.10 -27.73
N GLY A 85 15.34 29.85 -27.95
CA GLY A 85 14.42 29.64 -29.07
C GLY A 85 13.31 28.61 -28.83
N VAL A 86 12.76 28.03 -29.89
CA VAL A 86 11.60 27.13 -29.79
C VAL A 86 12.03 25.70 -29.41
N MET A 87 11.74 25.32 -28.17
CA MET A 87 12.07 24.00 -27.58
C MET A 87 10.88 23.03 -27.55
N ALA A 88 11.13 21.74 -27.28
CA ALA A 88 10.11 20.69 -27.31
C ALA A 88 8.87 20.96 -26.44
N GLN A 89 9.05 21.51 -25.23
CA GLN A 89 7.94 21.88 -24.33
C GLN A 89 7.19 23.14 -24.79
N THR A 90 7.84 24.02 -25.57
CA THR A 90 7.19 25.14 -26.26
C THR A 90 6.24 24.59 -27.33
N ILE A 91 6.70 23.65 -28.16
CA ILE A 91 5.89 22.97 -29.18
C ILE A 91 4.70 22.23 -28.54
N GLU A 92 4.90 21.57 -27.39
CA GLU A 92 3.84 20.92 -26.62
C GLU A 92 2.81 21.96 -26.10
N SER A 93 3.27 23.10 -25.59
CA SER A 93 2.41 24.19 -25.13
C SER A 93 1.56 24.79 -26.26
N ILE A 94 2.13 24.95 -27.46
CA ILE A 94 1.41 25.41 -28.66
C ILE A 94 0.27 24.43 -29.00
N LYS A 95 0.55 23.12 -28.96
CA LYS A 95 -0.47 22.08 -29.22
C LYS A 95 -1.62 22.12 -28.20
N TYR A 96 -1.34 22.38 -26.93
CA TYR A 96 -2.38 22.50 -25.91
C TYR A 96 -3.27 23.73 -26.12
N ALA A 97 -2.70 24.89 -26.45
CA ALA A 97 -3.50 26.07 -26.78
C ALA A 97 -4.35 25.87 -28.05
N GLN A 98 -3.77 25.28 -29.11
CA GLN A 98 -4.48 24.95 -30.35
C GLN A 98 -5.60 23.92 -30.12
N ALA A 99 -5.39 22.90 -29.27
CA ALA A 99 -6.40 21.89 -28.96
C ALA A 99 -7.53 22.39 -28.05
N ALA A 100 -7.27 23.44 -27.27
CA ALA A 100 -8.26 24.15 -26.45
C ALA A 100 -8.95 25.29 -27.21
N GLU A 101 -8.56 25.56 -28.46
CA GLU A 101 -9.02 26.70 -29.28
C GLU A 101 -8.77 28.08 -28.64
N VAL A 102 -7.75 28.19 -27.77
CA VAL A 102 -7.41 29.41 -27.02
C VAL A 102 -6.35 30.24 -27.75
N PRO A 103 -6.54 31.57 -27.93
CA PRO A 103 -5.57 32.43 -28.60
C PRO A 103 -4.24 32.53 -27.84
N LEU A 104 -3.17 32.67 -28.61
CA LEU A 104 -1.80 32.78 -28.13
C LEU A 104 -1.32 34.23 -28.13
N VAL A 105 -0.64 34.63 -27.06
CA VAL A 105 0.20 35.84 -27.03
C VAL A 105 1.62 35.41 -26.69
N VAL A 106 2.60 35.76 -27.53
CA VAL A 106 3.98 35.33 -27.39
C VAL A 106 4.78 36.39 -26.63
N ALA A 107 5.39 35.99 -25.51
CA ALA A 107 6.34 36.80 -24.76
C ALA A 107 7.76 36.30 -25.03
N ILE A 108 8.54 37.04 -25.83
CA ILE A 108 9.92 36.71 -26.14
C ILE A 108 10.83 37.24 -25.02
N ASN A 109 11.21 36.38 -24.09
CA ASN A 109 11.90 36.75 -22.85
C ASN A 109 13.44 36.77 -22.99
N LYS A 110 14.13 37.31 -21.97
CA LYS A 110 15.60 37.48 -21.91
C LYS A 110 16.18 38.38 -23.01
N CYS A 111 15.39 39.32 -23.53
CA CYS A 111 15.85 40.26 -24.57
C CYS A 111 17.01 41.18 -24.09
N ASP A 112 17.26 41.28 -22.78
CA ASP A 112 18.43 41.95 -22.20
C ASP A 112 19.78 41.30 -22.56
N LYS A 113 19.79 40.01 -22.94
CA LYS A 113 21.02 39.27 -23.30
C LYS A 113 21.24 39.14 -24.81
N CYS A 114 20.27 39.53 -25.63
CA CYS A 114 20.22 39.18 -27.05
C CYS A 114 19.96 40.41 -27.93
N GLY A 115 20.65 40.50 -29.07
CA GLY A 115 20.36 41.50 -30.09
C GLY A 115 19.06 41.21 -30.86
N PRO A 116 18.52 42.19 -31.60
CA PRO A 116 17.25 42.07 -32.33
C PRO A 116 17.23 40.89 -33.32
N ASP A 117 18.36 40.53 -33.92
CA ASP A 117 18.47 39.39 -34.85
C ASP A 117 18.04 38.05 -34.24
N ARG A 118 18.17 37.86 -32.91
CA ARG A 118 17.68 36.66 -32.23
C ARG A 118 16.16 36.68 -32.11
N ILE A 119 15.55 37.84 -31.87
CA ILE A 119 14.10 38.01 -31.76
C ILE A 119 13.43 37.61 -33.08
N THR A 120 13.97 38.08 -34.22
CA THR A 120 13.49 37.69 -35.56
C THR A 120 13.57 36.18 -35.78
N LYS A 121 14.70 35.54 -35.42
CA LYS A 121 14.86 34.08 -35.55
C LYS A 121 13.85 33.29 -34.71
N VAL A 122 13.49 33.76 -33.51
CA VAL A 122 12.44 33.12 -32.69
C VAL A 122 11.08 33.20 -33.39
N LYS A 123 10.75 34.33 -34.02
CA LYS A 123 9.50 34.47 -34.80
C LYS A 123 9.51 33.56 -36.05
N GLU A 124 10.65 33.43 -36.75
CA GLU A 124 10.83 32.46 -37.86
C GLU A 124 10.73 30.98 -37.41
N GLU A 125 11.13 30.65 -36.19
CA GLU A 125 10.96 29.31 -35.62
C GLU A 125 9.52 29.02 -35.24
N LEU A 126 8.79 29.99 -34.68
CA LEU A 126 7.37 29.87 -34.35
C LEU A 126 6.50 29.67 -35.60
N LEU A 127 6.86 30.32 -36.71
CA LEU A 127 6.19 30.16 -38.02
C LEU A 127 6.19 28.69 -38.49
N LYS A 128 7.24 27.91 -38.21
CA LYS A 128 7.34 26.48 -38.55
C LYS A 128 6.38 25.59 -37.76
N HIS A 129 5.79 26.12 -36.69
CA HIS A 129 4.87 25.43 -35.78
C HIS A 129 3.44 26.00 -35.87
N ASN A 130 3.09 26.65 -36.99
CA ASN A 130 1.79 27.27 -37.25
C ASN A 130 1.43 28.39 -36.24
N VAL A 131 2.42 29.10 -35.73
CA VAL A 131 2.22 30.32 -34.93
C VAL A 131 2.76 31.50 -35.73
N VAL A 132 1.86 32.24 -36.38
CA VAL A 132 2.20 33.33 -37.31
C VAL A 132 2.14 34.66 -36.54
N CYS A 133 3.30 35.29 -36.33
CA CYS A 133 3.35 36.59 -35.66
C CYS A 133 2.82 37.73 -36.56
N GLU A 134 2.31 38.80 -35.94
CA GLU A 134 1.79 40.00 -36.65
C GLU A 134 2.77 40.58 -37.69
N ASP A 135 4.07 40.62 -37.39
CA ASP A 135 5.13 41.08 -38.34
C ASP A 135 5.12 40.33 -39.68
N PHE A 136 4.62 39.08 -39.69
CA PHE A 136 4.51 38.21 -40.86
C PHE A 136 3.07 38.14 -41.40
N GLY A 137 2.18 39.04 -40.97
CA GLY A 137 0.78 39.10 -41.38
C GLY A 137 -0.15 38.10 -40.67
N GLY A 138 0.27 37.58 -39.51
CA GLY A 138 -0.55 36.72 -38.67
C GLY A 138 -1.36 37.47 -37.62
N ASP A 139 -2.02 36.70 -36.75
CA ASP A 139 -2.87 37.14 -35.64
C ASP A 139 -2.18 37.10 -34.27
N THR A 140 -1.02 36.43 -34.18
CA THR A 140 -0.36 36.20 -32.90
C THR A 140 0.52 37.40 -32.51
N GLN A 141 0.07 38.16 -31.51
CA GLN A 141 0.87 39.24 -30.90
C GLN A 141 2.17 38.68 -30.31
N ALA A 142 3.31 39.34 -30.59
CA ALA A 142 4.64 38.85 -30.22
C ALA A 142 5.53 39.95 -29.60
N VAL A 143 5.44 40.09 -28.28
CA VAL A 143 6.06 41.15 -27.47
C VAL A 143 7.45 40.71 -26.97
N PRO A 144 8.54 41.45 -27.28
CA PRO A 144 9.86 41.20 -26.71
C PRO A 144 9.97 41.82 -25.31
N VAL A 145 10.29 41.01 -24.29
CA VAL A 145 10.30 41.39 -22.88
C VAL A 145 11.59 40.97 -22.15
N SER A 146 11.81 41.53 -20.96
CA SER A 146 12.77 41.00 -19.98
C SER A 146 12.15 40.94 -18.60
N GLY A 147 11.87 39.72 -18.11
CA GLY A 147 11.34 39.50 -16.77
C GLY A 147 12.31 39.90 -15.64
N LEU A 148 13.61 40.07 -15.93
CA LEU A 148 14.59 40.52 -14.93
C LEU A 148 14.64 42.05 -14.82
N ASN A 149 14.66 42.74 -15.97
CA ASN A 149 14.83 44.19 -16.03
C ASN A 149 13.51 44.97 -16.14
N GLY A 150 12.38 44.27 -16.32
CA GLY A 150 11.06 44.89 -16.50
C GLY A 150 10.79 45.44 -17.90
N LEU A 151 11.67 45.18 -18.87
CA LEU A 151 11.56 45.72 -20.23
C LEU A 151 10.26 45.27 -20.90
N ASN A 152 9.50 46.24 -21.43
CA ASN A 152 8.24 46.08 -22.16
C ASN A 152 7.15 45.27 -21.42
N MET A 153 7.21 45.23 -20.10
CA MET A 153 6.21 44.54 -19.27
C MET A 153 4.86 45.29 -19.23
N SER A 154 4.87 46.61 -19.42
CA SER A 154 3.67 47.41 -19.72
C SER A 154 3.00 46.93 -21.00
N ASP A 155 3.80 46.82 -22.06
CA ASP A 155 3.35 46.56 -23.42
C ASP A 155 2.75 45.14 -23.51
N LEU A 156 3.33 44.18 -22.78
CA LEU A 156 2.76 42.84 -22.63
C LEU A 156 1.39 42.86 -21.92
N LEU A 157 1.21 43.68 -20.87
CA LEU A 157 -0.09 43.80 -20.20
C LEU A 157 -1.12 44.50 -21.09
N GLU A 158 -0.72 45.52 -21.85
CA GLU A 158 -1.57 46.20 -22.83
C GLU A 158 -1.99 45.26 -23.98
N SER A 159 -1.07 44.46 -24.52
CA SER A 159 -1.34 43.40 -25.50
C SER A 159 -2.35 42.37 -24.99
N LEU A 160 -2.22 41.92 -23.74
CA LEU A 160 -3.16 40.97 -23.12
C LEU A 160 -4.53 41.60 -22.89
N MET A 161 -4.58 42.89 -22.48
CA MET A 161 -5.85 43.61 -22.36
C MET A 161 -6.54 43.77 -23.71
N LEU A 162 -5.81 44.17 -24.75
CA LEU A 162 -6.32 44.29 -26.12
C LEU A 162 -6.87 42.96 -26.63
N GLN A 163 -6.17 41.86 -26.39
CA GLN A 163 -6.64 40.52 -26.76
C GLN A 163 -7.93 40.14 -26.02
N GLY A 164 -8.07 40.49 -24.74
CA GLY A 164 -9.30 40.26 -23.98
C GLY A 164 -10.48 41.11 -24.45
N GLU A 165 -10.22 42.34 -24.91
CA GLU A 165 -11.24 43.21 -25.51
C GLU A 165 -11.70 42.69 -26.89
N LEU A 166 -10.78 42.17 -27.71
CA LEU A 166 -11.09 41.53 -29.00
C LEU A 166 -11.92 40.25 -28.86
N LEU A 167 -11.79 39.53 -27.74
CA LEU A 167 -12.58 38.33 -27.43
C LEU A 167 -13.99 38.64 -26.91
N GLU A 168 -14.31 39.90 -26.63
CA GLU A 168 -15.57 40.33 -25.98
C GLU A 168 -15.92 39.48 -24.73
N LEU A 169 -14.96 39.25 -23.83
CA LEU A 169 -15.16 38.42 -22.63
C LEU A 169 -16.30 38.96 -21.75
N ARG A 170 -17.22 38.08 -21.35
CA ARG A 170 -18.42 38.40 -20.56
C ARG A 170 -18.63 37.35 -19.46
N ALA A 171 -19.08 37.80 -18.30
CA ALA A 171 -19.52 36.94 -17.19
C ALA A 171 -20.76 37.55 -16.53
N ASP A 172 -21.64 36.70 -15.98
CA ASP A 172 -22.79 37.14 -15.18
C ASP A 172 -22.42 37.10 -13.69
N PRO A 173 -22.32 38.23 -12.98
CA PRO A 173 -21.96 38.25 -11.57
C PRO A 173 -23.13 37.93 -10.60
N GLU A 174 -24.38 38.02 -11.07
CA GLU A 174 -25.59 37.83 -10.23
C GLU A 174 -26.15 36.41 -10.31
N GLY A 175 -25.83 35.66 -11.37
CA GLY A 175 -26.19 34.26 -11.55
C GLY A 175 -25.60 33.29 -10.51
N PRO A 176 -26.01 32.01 -10.53
CA PRO A 176 -25.43 30.97 -9.68
C PRO A 176 -23.94 30.80 -9.98
N MET A 177 -23.14 30.55 -8.95
CA MET A 177 -21.68 30.43 -9.13
C MET A 177 -21.32 29.14 -9.89
N GLU A 178 -20.57 29.31 -10.97
CA GLU A 178 -19.90 28.25 -11.73
C GLU A 178 -18.40 28.56 -11.81
N GLY A 179 -17.56 27.51 -11.76
CA GLY A 179 -16.12 27.65 -11.88
C GLY A 179 -15.40 26.32 -12.12
N ALA A 180 -14.07 26.35 -12.07
CA ALA A 180 -13.23 25.18 -12.28
C ALA A 180 -12.23 24.96 -11.13
N ILE A 181 -11.99 23.70 -10.76
CA ILE A 181 -10.93 23.33 -9.80
C ILE A 181 -9.56 23.43 -10.48
N VAL A 182 -8.73 24.36 -10.00
CA VAL A 182 -7.37 24.61 -10.50
C VAL A 182 -6.34 23.69 -9.82
N GLU A 183 -6.43 23.50 -8.51
CA GLU A 183 -5.55 22.65 -7.69
C GLU A 183 -6.31 22.20 -6.44
N SER A 184 -5.99 21.02 -5.89
CA SER A 184 -6.56 20.51 -4.63
C SER A 184 -5.47 20.03 -3.68
N GLN A 185 -5.60 20.35 -2.40
CA GLN A 185 -4.58 20.08 -1.37
C GLN A 185 -5.18 19.89 0.03
N VAL A 186 -4.45 19.17 0.90
CA VAL A 186 -4.83 18.99 2.31
C VAL A 186 -4.04 19.97 3.18
N ARG A 187 -4.71 20.95 3.79
CA ARG A 187 -4.06 21.87 4.74
C ARG A 187 -4.29 21.44 6.18
N MET A 188 -3.22 21.36 6.97
CA MET A 188 -3.30 21.13 8.41
C MET A 188 -4.19 22.20 9.08
N GLY A 189 -5.17 21.76 9.88
CA GLY A 189 -6.13 22.62 10.60
C GLY A 189 -7.31 23.15 9.77
N LEU A 190 -7.20 23.23 8.44
CA LEU A 190 -8.30 23.62 7.53
C LEU A 190 -9.00 22.42 6.89
N GLY A 191 -8.30 21.27 6.78
CA GLY A 191 -8.78 20.08 6.10
C GLY A 191 -8.62 20.17 4.58
N ASP A 192 -9.52 19.52 3.86
CA ASP A 192 -9.53 19.49 2.40
C ASP A 192 -9.86 20.88 1.83
N CYS A 193 -8.93 21.38 1.02
CA CYS A 193 -8.97 22.70 0.38
C CYS A 193 -8.78 22.54 -1.13
N ALA A 194 -9.42 23.41 -1.91
CA ALA A 194 -9.20 23.48 -3.35
C ALA A 194 -9.24 24.91 -3.86
N THR A 195 -8.38 25.22 -4.81
CA THR A 195 -8.36 26.51 -5.53
C THR A 195 -9.40 26.46 -6.63
N VAL A 196 -10.46 27.26 -6.51
CA VAL A 196 -11.52 27.42 -7.49
C VAL A 196 -11.24 28.69 -8.30
N LEU A 197 -11.24 28.61 -9.63
CA LEU A 197 -11.38 29.79 -10.49
C LEU A 197 -12.86 30.00 -10.76
N VAL A 198 -13.42 31.11 -10.29
CA VAL A 198 -14.82 31.47 -10.56
C VAL A 198 -14.94 31.93 -12.01
N GLN A 199 -15.84 31.33 -12.78
CA GLN A 199 -16.10 31.68 -14.18
C GLN A 199 -17.39 32.50 -14.34
N SER A 200 -18.42 32.16 -13.56
CA SER A 200 -19.69 32.90 -13.51
C SER A 200 -20.23 32.94 -12.08
N GLY A 201 -21.13 33.88 -11.80
CA GLY A 201 -21.68 34.17 -10.48
C GLY A 201 -20.66 34.71 -9.48
N THR A 202 -21.10 34.92 -8.23
CA THR A 202 -20.25 35.41 -7.14
C THR A 202 -20.20 34.41 -5.99
N LEU A 203 -19.02 33.84 -5.70
CA LEU A 203 -18.88 32.93 -4.56
C LEU A 203 -18.88 33.70 -3.24
N ARG A 204 -19.62 33.19 -2.25
CA ARG A 204 -19.73 33.76 -0.89
C ARG A 204 -19.54 32.68 0.18
N PRO A 205 -18.99 33.00 1.36
CA PRO A 205 -18.91 32.06 2.48
C PRO A 205 -20.30 31.56 2.88
N GLY A 206 -20.40 30.28 3.22
CA GLY A 206 -21.65 29.59 3.56
C GLY A 206 -22.38 28.97 2.36
N ALA A 207 -22.00 29.28 1.11
CA ALA A 207 -22.55 28.65 -0.08
C ALA A 207 -22.32 27.12 -0.09
N MET A 208 -23.26 26.39 -0.71
CA MET A 208 -23.12 24.97 -1.03
C MET A 208 -22.64 24.84 -2.47
N ILE A 209 -21.54 24.12 -2.68
CA ILE A 209 -20.96 23.89 -4.01
C ILE A 209 -20.61 22.40 -4.17
N VAL A 210 -20.64 21.92 -5.41
CA VAL A 210 -20.35 20.53 -5.78
C VAL A 210 -19.35 20.50 -6.92
N ALA A 211 -18.39 19.57 -6.86
CA ALA A 211 -17.47 19.27 -7.95
C ALA A 211 -17.39 17.75 -8.14
N GLU A 212 -17.97 17.23 -9.23
CA GLU A 212 -18.17 15.80 -9.49
C GLU A 212 -18.80 15.05 -8.29
N ASP A 213 -18.04 14.18 -7.61
CA ASP A 213 -18.48 13.41 -6.45
C ASP A 213 -18.29 14.15 -5.11
N SER A 214 -17.58 15.28 -5.12
CA SER A 214 -17.13 15.98 -3.91
C SER A 214 -18.02 17.18 -3.57
N ILE A 215 -18.56 17.20 -2.35
CA ILE A 215 -19.45 18.26 -1.85
C ILE A 215 -18.69 19.18 -0.90
N CYS A 216 -18.92 20.48 -1.00
CA CYS A 216 -18.38 21.49 -0.09
C CYS A 216 -19.46 22.41 0.45
N ARG A 217 -19.35 22.73 1.74
CA ARG A 217 -20.00 23.90 2.34
C ARG A 217 -18.90 24.89 2.64
N VAL A 218 -18.86 26.02 1.93
CA VAL A 218 -17.77 26.99 1.98
C VAL A 218 -17.62 27.54 3.40
N ARG A 219 -16.59 27.11 4.14
CA ARG A 219 -16.32 27.59 5.52
C ARG A 219 -15.43 28.81 5.55
N ALA A 220 -14.41 28.81 4.68
CA ALA A 220 -13.48 29.90 4.51
C ALA A 220 -13.08 30.02 3.03
N MET A 221 -12.85 31.26 2.61
CA MET A 221 -12.33 31.63 1.30
C MET A 221 -11.06 32.43 1.50
N ARG A 222 -9.99 32.10 0.79
CA ARG A 222 -8.71 32.81 0.85
C ARG A 222 -8.22 33.19 -0.54
N ASP A 223 -7.62 34.37 -0.61
CA ASP A 223 -6.83 34.83 -1.75
C ASP A 223 -5.46 34.13 -1.79
N TYR A 224 -4.71 34.25 -2.89
CA TYR A 224 -3.34 33.73 -3.03
C TYR A 224 -2.38 34.28 -1.96
N SER A 225 -2.65 35.49 -1.45
CA SER A 225 -1.93 36.11 -0.32
C SER A 225 -2.25 35.48 1.05
N GLY A 226 -3.16 34.50 1.10
CA GLY A 226 -3.65 33.85 2.33
C GLY A 226 -4.70 34.66 3.11
N LYS A 227 -5.02 35.88 2.64
CA LYS A 227 -6.02 36.79 3.22
C LYS A 227 -7.44 36.25 3.02
N LEU A 228 -8.29 36.36 4.04
CA LEU A 228 -9.69 35.95 3.97
C LEU A 228 -10.51 36.88 3.07
N LEU A 229 -11.30 36.28 2.17
CA LEU A 229 -12.21 36.96 1.25
C LEU A 229 -13.68 36.88 1.74
N LYS A 230 -14.45 37.93 1.49
CA LYS A 230 -15.90 38.00 1.79
C LYS A 230 -16.77 37.60 0.60
N GLU A 231 -16.26 37.82 -0.61
CA GLU A 231 -16.88 37.47 -1.89
C GLU A 231 -15.74 37.26 -2.91
N ALA A 232 -15.96 36.38 -3.88
CA ALA A 232 -15.09 36.19 -5.02
C ALA A 232 -15.93 36.33 -6.31
N PRO A 233 -15.77 37.42 -7.07
CA PRO A 233 -16.48 37.64 -8.33
C PRO A 233 -15.90 36.76 -9.47
N PRO A 234 -16.50 36.76 -10.67
CA PRO A 234 -15.93 36.10 -11.85
C PRO A 234 -14.47 36.48 -12.11
N SER A 235 -13.74 35.56 -12.72
CA SER A 235 -12.29 35.62 -13.02
C SER A 235 -11.37 35.72 -11.79
N HIS A 236 -11.90 35.65 -10.55
CA HIS A 236 -11.08 35.69 -9.34
C HIS A 236 -10.76 34.27 -8.84
N PRO A 237 -9.48 33.93 -8.60
CA PRO A 237 -9.10 32.65 -8.03
C PRO A 237 -9.24 32.68 -6.50
N VAL A 238 -9.81 31.62 -5.92
CA VAL A 238 -10.08 31.56 -4.48
C VAL A 238 -9.80 30.16 -3.93
N GLU A 239 -8.99 30.08 -2.88
CA GLU A 239 -8.82 28.85 -2.10
C GLU A 239 -10.03 28.67 -1.18
N VAL A 240 -10.79 27.61 -1.44
CA VAL A 240 -12.01 27.24 -0.73
C VAL A 240 -11.75 26.08 0.22
N ALA A 241 -12.05 26.28 1.50
CA ALA A 241 -11.97 25.25 2.53
C ALA A 241 -13.36 24.83 3.02
N GLY A 242 -13.53 23.53 3.31
CA GLY A 242 -14.80 22.96 3.77
C GLY A 242 -15.36 21.82 2.90
N TRP A 243 -14.52 21.26 2.02
CA TRP A 243 -14.84 20.07 1.24
C TRP A 243 -15.02 18.84 2.16
N LYS A 244 -15.94 17.93 1.81
CA LYS A 244 -16.10 16.62 2.48
C LYS A 244 -15.05 15.61 1.99
N SER A 245 -14.54 15.80 0.78
CA SER A 245 -13.51 15.03 0.11
C SER A 245 -12.77 15.94 -0.86
N LEU A 246 -11.48 15.71 -1.08
CA LEU A 246 -10.68 16.41 -2.08
C LEU A 246 -11.34 16.32 -3.48
N PRO A 247 -11.75 17.45 -4.08
CA PRO A 247 -12.30 17.45 -5.43
C PRO A 247 -11.22 17.21 -6.47
N ARG A 248 -11.61 16.67 -7.61
CA ARG A 248 -10.69 16.38 -8.71
C ARG A 248 -10.24 17.66 -9.43
N VAL A 249 -8.95 17.74 -9.74
CA VAL A 249 -8.39 18.86 -10.50
C VAL A 249 -8.90 18.87 -11.94
N GLY A 250 -9.39 20.02 -12.39
CA GLY A 250 -10.08 20.22 -13.67
C GLY A 250 -11.58 19.92 -13.65
N ALA A 251 -12.17 19.58 -12.49
CA ALA A 251 -13.62 19.41 -12.38
C ALA A 251 -14.36 20.77 -12.40
N THR A 252 -15.52 20.82 -13.05
CA THR A 252 -16.46 21.93 -12.95
C THR A 252 -17.08 21.97 -11.55
N VAL A 253 -17.18 23.16 -11.00
CA VAL A 253 -17.77 23.47 -9.70
C VAL A 253 -19.09 24.20 -9.94
N ILE A 254 -20.17 23.72 -9.35
CA ILE A 254 -21.51 24.31 -9.50
C ILE A 254 -22.08 24.61 -8.11
N GLN A 255 -22.64 25.81 -7.94
CA GLN A 255 -23.40 26.18 -6.75
C GLN A 255 -24.81 25.58 -6.77
N VAL A 256 -25.22 25.02 -5.64
CA VAL A 256 -26.53 24.39 -5.44
C VAL A 256 -27.29 25.07 -4.30
N GLN A 257 -28.61 24.92 -4.28
CA GLN A 257 -29.46 25.56 -3.27
C GLN A 257 -29.54 24.76 -1.97
N SER A 258 -29.40 23.43 -2.04
CA SER A 258 -29.56 22.54 -0.88
C SER A 258 -28.50 21.44 -0.79
N GLU A 259 -28.29 20.91 0.42
CA GLU A 259 -27.41 19.74 0.61
C GLU A 259 -28.01 18.46 0.02
N SER A 260 -29.34 18.36 -0.08
CA SER A 260 -30.02 17.23 -0.74
C SER A 260 -29.73 17.18 -2.24
N GLU A 261 -29.83 18.33 -2.92
CA GLU A 261 -29.44 18.51 -4.33
C GLU A 261 -27.95 18.21 -4.53
N ALA A 262 -27.09 18.64 -3.60
CA ALA A 262 -25.67 18.31 -3.63
C ALA A 262 -25.40 16.80 -3.60
N LEU A 263 -26.13 16.09 -2.73
CA LEU A 263 -26.04 14.64 -2.57
C LEU A 263 -26.59 13.90 -3.80
N GLU A 264 -27.68 14.37 -4.40
CA GLU A 264 -28.24 13.78 -5.62
C GLU A 264 -27.26 13.88 -6.81
N ILE A 265 -26.64 15.05 -7.00
CA ILE A 265 -25.63 15.25 -8.04
C ILE A 265 -24.40 14.35 -7.79
N SER A 266 -23.85 14.38 -6.57
CA SER A 266 -22.70 13.56 -6.17
C SER A 266 -22.97 12.05 -6.37
N ASN A 267 -24.13 11.56 -5.92
CA ASN A 267 -24.54 10.16 -6.11
C ASN A 267 -24.72 9.82 -7.59
N SER A 268 -25.30 10.70 -8.41
CA SER A 268 -25.40 10.48 -9.87
C SER A 268 -24.04 10.36 -10.55
N PHE A 269 -23.02 11.10 -10.07
CA PHE A 269 -21.65 10.95 -10.54
C PHE A 269 -20.98 9.66 -10.02
N LEU A 270 -21.21 9.28 -8.76
CA LEU A 270 -20.74 8.02 -8.18
C LEU A 270 -21.30 6.81 -8.93
N ASP A 271 -22.61 6.74 -9.19
CA ASP A 271 -23.26 5.65 -9.94
C ASP A 271 -22.66 5.50 -11.35
N LYS A 272 -22.45 6.62 -12.06
CA LYS A 272 -21.80 6.63 -13.38
C LYS A 272 -20.35 6.13 -13.31
N LYS A 273 -19.60 6.54 -12.28
CA LYS A 273 -18.20 6.16 -12.03
C LYS A 273 -18.09 4.66 -11.68
N GLU A 274 -18.99 4.14 -10.86
CA GLU A 274 -19.10 2.71 -10.55
C GLU A 274 -19.50 1.88 -11.76
N GLU A 275 -20.44 2.35 -12.59
CA GLU A 275 -20.84 1.67 -13.83
C GLU A 275 -19.69 1.56 -14.84
N VAL A 276 -18.90 2.64 -15.01
CA VAL A 276 -17.69 2.61 -15.85
C VAL A 276 -16.66 1.61 -15.30
N ASN A 277 -16.44 1.62 -13.98
CA ASN A 277 -15.53 0.68 -13.31
C ASN A 277 -16.01 -0.78 -13.41
N ARG A 278 -17.32 -1.03 -13.32
CA ARG A 278 -17.95 -2.35 -13.51
C ARG A 278 -17.71 -2.87 -14.93
N ARG A 279 -18.00 -2.06 -15.96
CA ARG A 279 -17.74 -2.40 -17.37
C ARG A 279 -16.25 -2.63 -17.67
N LEU A 280 -15.34 -1.97 -16.95
CA LEU A 280 -13.90 -2.20 -17.08
C LEU A 280 -13.50 -3.54 -16.43
N ARG A 281 -13.96 -3.82 -15.21
CA ARG A 281 -13.74 -5.09 -14.50
C ARG A 281 -14.30 -6.28 -15.28
N GLU A 282 -15.49 -6.17 -15.84
CA GLU A 282 -16.09 -7.21 -16.69
C GLU A 282 -15.27 -7.50 -17.95
N ARG A 283 -14.72 -6.46 -18.60
CA ARG A 283 -13.81 -6.66 -19.75
C ARG A 283 -12.56 -7.42 -19.34
N ILE A 284 -11.91 -7.02 -18.24
CA ILE A 284 -10.72 -7.69 -17.71
C ILE A 284 -11.03 -9.15 -17.31
N LEU A 285 -12.19 -9.41 -16.71
CA LEU A 285 -12.61 -10.76 -16.33
C LEU A 285 -12.84 -11.66 -17.56
N LYS A 286 -13.60 -11.19 -18.55
CA LYS A 286 -13.84 -11.91 -19.81
C LYS A 286 -12.53 -12.19 -20.57
N GLU A 287 -11.58 -11.26 -20.53
CA GLU A 287 -10.26 -11.46 -21.14
C GLU A 287 -9.45 -12.53 -20.40
N ARG A 288 -9.44 -12.52 -19.05
CA ARG A 288 -8.82 -13.57 -18.23
C ARG A 288 -9.47 -14.94 -18.43
N GLU A 289 -10.80 -15.03 -18.50
CA GLU A 289 -11.52 -16.27 -18.78
C GLU A 289 -11.17 -16.84 -20.17
N ASN A 290 -11.12 -15.99 -21.20
CA ASN A 290 -10.72 -16.39 -22.55
C ASN A 290 -9.27 -16.90 -22.60
N ILE A 291 -8.36 -16.29 -21.83
CA ILE A 291 -6.97 -16.75 -21.69
C ILE A 291 -6.94 -18.11 -20.95
N HIS A 292 -7.67 -18.24 -19.84
CA HIS A 292 -7.73 -19.48 -19.05
C HIS A 292 -8.32 -20.65 -19.84
N LYS A 293 -9.40 -20.44 -20.59
CA LYS A 293 -10.03 -21.44 -21.45
C LYS A 293 -9.07 -21.95 -22.54
N LYS A 294 -8.37 -21.04 -23.22
CA LYS A 294 -7.33 -21.39 -24.21
C LYS A 294 -6.18 -22.20 -23.58
N MET A 295 -5.76 -21.88 -22.35
CA MET A 295 -4.75 -22.68 -21.63
C MET A 295 -5.28 -24.08 -21.26
N TRP A 296 -6.53 -24.19 -20.82
CA TRP A 296 -7.13 -25.45 -20.39
C TRP A 296 -7.32 -26.44 -21.56
N GLU A 297 -7.74 -25.94 -22.74
CA GLU A 297 -7.85 -26.74 -23.98
C GLU A 297 -6.49 -27.27 -24.49
N VAL A 298 -5.38 -26.60 -24.15
CA VAL A 298 -4.03 -27.06 -24.44
C VAL A 298 -3.56 -28.12 -23.42
N LYS A 299 -3.80 -27.89 -22.12
CA LYS A 299 -3.39 -28.82 -21.04
C LYS A 299 -4.16 -30.15 -21.07
N THR A 300 -5.45 -30.15 -21.39
CA THR A 300 -6.26 -31.37 -21.49
C THR A 300 -5.82 -32.31 -22.62
N LYS A 301 -5.28 -31.78 -23.73
CA LYS A 301 -4.76 -32.60 -24.84
C LYS A 301 -3.46 -33.34 -24.53
N SER A 302 -2.70 -32.94 -23.51
CA SER A 302 -1.44 -33.61 -23.15
C SER A 302 -1.59 -34.72 -22.10
N LEU A 303 -2.66 -34.71 -21.30
CA LEU A 303 -2.86 -35.60 -20.14
C LEU A 303 -3.51 -36.96 -20.47
N ALA A 304 -3.78 -37.26 -21.74
CA ALA A 304 -4.46 -38.48 -22.17
C ALA A 304 -3.54 -39.71 -22.37
N LYS A 305 -2.30 -39.68 -21.85
CA LYS A 305 -1.35 -40.81 -21.89
C LYS A 305 -0.62 -40.97 -20.56
N ASP A 306 -0.36 -42.25 -20.25
CA ASP A 306 0.44 -42.79 -19.15
C ASP A 306 -0.12 -42.68 -17.71
N SER A 307 -0.79 -43.76 -17.33
CA SER A 307 -1.16 -44.11 -15.97
C SER A 307 -0.12 -45.04 -15.33
N THR A 308 0.83 -44.51 -14.55
CA THR A 308 1.59 -45.24 -13.51
C THR A 308 2.30 -44.25 -12.59
N VAL A 309 2.34 -44.51 -11.28
CA VAL A 309 3.00 -43.63 -10.28
C VAL A 309 3.79 -44.48 -9.29
N PRO A 310 5.08 -44.17 -9.11
CA PRO A 310 5.68 -44.27 -7.77
C PRO A 310 6.64 -43.11 -7.42
N MET A 311 6.59 -42.71 -6.13
CA MET A 311 7.56 -41.99 -5.27
C MET A 311 8.48 -40.88 -5.84
N ARG A 312 8.46 -39.70 -5.19
CA ARG A 312 8.90 -38.38 -5.74
C ARG A 312 10.14 -37.74 -5.08
N ALA A 313 10.83 -36.88 -5.83
CA ALA A 313 11.89 -35.95 -5.39
C ALA A 313 11.72 -34.55 -6.04
N VAL A 314 11.27 -33.55 -5.27
CA VAL A 314 10.82 -32.23 -5.77
C VAL A 314 11.95 -31.19 -5.87
N MET A 315 12.08 -30.43 -6.97
CA MET A 315 13.10 -29.35 -7.13
C MET A 315 12.72 -28.23 -8.15
N SER A 316 12.90 -26.94 -7.81
CA SER A 316 12.07 -25.75 -8.22
C SER A 316 12.51 -24.76 -9.36
N TYR A 317 11.64 -24.47 -10.39
CA TYR A 317 11.50 -23.23 -11.26
C TYR A 317 10.13 -23.10 -12.03
N GLU A 318 9.71 -21.90 -12.49
CA GLU A 318 8.36 -21.39 -12.88
C GLU A 318 7.71 -21.84 -14.22
N GLU A 319 6.45 -21.48 -14.48
CA GLU A 319 5.75 -21.59 -15.79
C GLU A 319 5.33 -20.18 -16.23
N PHE A 320 5.64 -19.77 -17.47
CA PHE A 320 5.36 -18.43 -17.99
C PHE A 320 3.85 -18.19 -18.17
N ASP A 321 3.27 -17.30 -17.35
CA ASP A 321 2.28 -16.37 -17.90
C ASP A 321 3.05 -15.29 -18.67
N LYS A 322 2.78 -15.15 -19.98
CA LYS A 322 3.47 -14.16 -20.83
C LYS A 322 3.22 -12.71 -20.42
N ASN A 323 2.25 -12.49 -19.52
CA ASN A 323 1.89 -11.19 -18.97
C ASN A 323 2.32 -10.97 -17.51
N LEU A 324 2.92 -11.97 -16.83
CA LEU A 324 3.55 -11.72 -15.52
C LEU A 324 4.97 -11.21 -15.72
N ASP A 325 5.23 -10.07 -15.08
CA ASP A 325 6.54 -9.47 -15.05
C ASP A 325 7.44 -10.20 -14.05
N THR A 326 8.36 -11.03 -14.52
CA THR A 326 9.30 -11.80 -13.69
C THR A 326 10.45 -10.96 -13.14
N ARG A 327 10.50 -9.65 -13.45
CA ARG A 327 11.51 -8.74 -12.90
C ARG A 327 11.20 -8.45 -11.42
N PRO A 328 12.23 -8.26 -10.57
CA PRO A 328 12.03 -7.77 -9.20
C PRO A 328 11.23 -6.46 -9.24
N THR A 329 10.07 -6.48 -8.58
CA THR A 329 9.12 -5.36 -8.58
C THR A 329 9.37 -4.47 -7.38
N LEU A 330 9.68 -3.20 -7.63
CA LEU A 330 9.75 -2.16 -6.61
C LEU A 330 8.35 -1.58 -6.39
N ASN A 331 7.75 -1.91 -5.25
CA ASN A 331 6.49 -1.32 -4.78
C ASN A 331 6.77 0.10 -4.26
N ILE A 332 6.05 1.10 -4.78
CA ILE A 332 6.19 2.51 -4.38
C ILE A 332 4.84 3.04 -3.86
N VAL A 333 4.88 3.75 -2.73
CA VAL A 333 3.78 4.57 -2.23
C VAL A 333 4.11 6.03 -2.53
N VAL A 334 3.23 6.73 -3.25
CA VAL A 334 3.39 8.14 -3.61
C VAL A 334 2.50 9.01 -2.72
N LYS A 335 3.12 10.03 -2.12
CA LYS A 335 2.52 11.08 -1.31
C LYS A 335 2.99 12.44 -1.82
N SER A 336 2.07 13.38 -1.88
CA SER A 336 2.35 14.79 -2.21
C SER A 336 1.46 15.72 -1.39
N ASP A 337 1.80 16.99 -1.42
CA ASP A 337 1.01 18.12 -0.89
C ASP A 337 -0.23 18.43 -1.73
N VAL A 338 -0.12 18.38 -3.07
CA VAL A 338 -1.17 18.71 -4.04
C VAL A 338 -1.45 17.55 -5.02
N ILE A 339 -2.65 17.52 -5.61
CA ILE A 339 -3.04 16.51 -6.62
C ILE A 339 -2.24 16.66 -7.93
N GLY A 340 -1.94 17.88 -8.40
CA GLY A 340 -1.18 18.07 -9.65
C GLY A 340 0.18 17.36 -9.65
N SER A 341 0.98 17.59 -8.62
CA SER A 341 2.28 16.92 -8.39
C SER A 341 2.13 15.41 -8.23
N GLN A 342 1.06 14.97 -7.57
CA GLN A 342 0.74 13.55 -7.36
C GLN A 342 0.61 12.78 -8.68
N GLU A 343 -0.21 13.29 -9.60
CA GLU A 343 -0.45 12.67 -10.90
C GLU A 343 0.79 12.71 -11.79
N ALA A 344 1.56 13.81 -11.72
CA ALA A 344 2.79 13.98 -12.48
C ALA A 344 3.87 12.96 -12.07
N VAL A 345 4.11 12.80 -10.76
CA VAL A 345 5.08 11.81 -10.24
C VAL A 345 4.64 10.39 -10.55
N ALA A 346 3.36 10.05 -10.33
CA ALA A 346 2.84 8.72 -10.64
C ALA A 346 2.97 8.37 -12.14
N LYS A 347 2.72 9.33 -13.04
CA LYS A 347 2.91 9.16 -14.49
C LYS A 347 4.38 8.93 -14.85
N VAL A 348 5.31 9.72 -14.31
CA VAL A 348 6.75 9.55 -14.58
C VAL A 348 7.24 8.19 -14.10
N LEU A 349 6.78 7.71 -12.94
CA LEU A 349 7.14 6.39 -12.42
C LEU A 349 6.66 5.23 -13.33
N ASP A 350 5.48 5.37 -13.95
CA ASP A 350 4.94 4.39 -14.92
C ASP A 350 5.66 4.42 -16.28
N GLU A 351 6.19 5.59 -16.67
CA GLU A 351 6.99 5.74 -17.90
C GLU A 351 8.41 5.14 -17.79
N ILE A 352 8.94 4.92 -16.58
CA ILE A 352 10.28 4.33 -16.35
C ILE A 352 10.26 2.82 -16.66
N LYS A 353 10.64 2.48 -17.90
CA LYS A 353 10.76 1.10 -18.38
C LYS A 353 12.21 0.61 -18.29
N SER A 354 12.48 -0.33 -17.39
CA SER A 354 13.80 -0.95 -17.18
C SER A 354 13.77 -2.45 -17.47
N SER A 355 14.79 -2.99 -18.17
CA SER A 355 14.89 -4.44 -18.40
C SER A 355 15.22 -5.26 -17.14
N LYS A 356 15.66 -4.62 -16.05
CA LYS A 356 16.16 -5.30 -14.84
C LYS A 356 15.20 -5.34 -13.66
N ALA A 357 14.29 -4.38 -13.57
CA ALA A 357 13.36 -4.20 -12.47
C ALA A 357 12.08 -3.55 -13.00
N SER A 358 10.97 -3.84 -12.35
CA SER A 358 9.68 -3.19 -12.62
C SER A 358 9.31 -2.26 -11.47
N ILE A 359 8.55 -1.21 -11.77
CA ILE A 359 8.05 -0.26 -10.77
C ILE A 359 6.54 -0.43 -10.70
N LYS A 360 6.00 -0.45 -9.48
CA LYS A 360 4.56 -0.53 -9.24
C LYS A 360 4.16 0.52 -8.21
N VAL A 361 3.39 1.53 -8.65
CA VAL A 361 2.76 2.48 -7.74
C VAL A 361 1.56 1.78 -7.07
N CYS A 362 1.70 1.44 -5.80
CA CYS A 362 0.70 0.65 -5.06
C CYS A 362 -0.35 1.51 -4.35
N SER A 363 0.05 2.71 -3.90
CA SER A 363 -0.85 3.71 -3.32
C SER A 363 -0.42 5.09 -3.81
N ASN A 364 -1.42 5.93 -4.09
CA ASN A 364 -1.24 7.29 -4.56
C ASN A 364 -2.24 8.16 -3.80
N THR A 365 -1.78 8.96 -2.84
CA THR A 365 -2.65 9.82 -2.01
C THR A 365 -2.03 11.20 -1.76
N VAL A 366 -2.83 12.16 -1.31
CA VAL A 366 -2.42 13.55 -1.06
C VAL A 366 -2.54 13.86 0.44
N GLY A 367 -1.70 14.77 0.93
CA GLY A 367 -1.58 15.14 2.33
C GLY A 367 -0.39 14.48 3.03
N PRO A 368 -0.23 14.69 4.34
CA PRO A 368 0.89 14.16 5.11
C PRO A 368 0.91 12.62 5.14
N LEU A 369 2.08 12.07 5.47
CA LEU A 369 2.25 10.65 5.77
C LEU A 369 1.43 10.26 7.00
N THR A 370 0.69 9.14 6.91
CA THR A 370 -0.05 8.55 8.03
C THR A 370 0.52 7.19 8.40
N GLU A 371 0.20 6.69 9.60
CA GLU A 371 0.58 5.33 10.03
C GLU A 371 0.05 4.25 9.07
N THR A 372 -1.13 4.47 8.47
CA THR A 372 -1.70 3.56 7.46
C THR A 372 -0.80 3.46 6.22
N ASP A 373 -0.18 4.56 5.78
CA ASP A 373 0.73 4.55 4.64
C ASP A 373 2.04 3.82 4.97
N LEU A 374 2.55 3.99 6.19
CA LEU A 374 3.74 3.29 6.68
C LEU A 374 3.48 1.77 6.81
N ASN A 375 2.31 1.37 7.33
CA ASN A 375 1.90 -0.03 7.43
C ASN A 375 1.64 -0.67 6.05
N ASN A 376 1.08 0.09 5.11
CA ASN A 376 0.96 -0.36 3.72
C ASN A 376 2.33 -0.54 3.06
N ALA A 377 3.30 0.36 3.32
CA ALA A 377 4.65 0.22 2.80
C ALA A 377 5.41 -0.97 3.43
N SER A 378 5.30 -1.18 4.75
CA SER A 378 6.02 -2.25 5.46
C SER A 378 5.50 -3.66 5.18
N THR A 379 4.25 -3.79 4.71
CA THR A 379 3.66 -5.07 4.29
C THR A 379 3.92 -5.42 2.82
N MET A 380 4.53 -4.52 2.03
CA MET A 380 4.78 -4.68 0.59
C MET A 380 6.15 -5.30 0.26
N ASP A 381 6.61 -6.23 1.10
CA ASP A 381 7.88 -6.94 0.90
C ASP A 381 7.87 -7.84 -0.35
N VAL A 382 9.05 -8.08 -0.92
CA VAL A 382 9.21 -8.76 -2.22
C VAL A 382 8.85 -10.24 -2.10
N GLN A 383 7.82 -10.68 -2.82
CA GLN A 383 7.49 -12.11 -2.93
C GLN A 383 8.53 -12.85 -3.77
N HIS A 384 9.30 -13.74 -3.14
CA HIS A 384 10.16 -14.70 -3.82
C HIS A 384 9.35 -15.97 -4.21
N SER A 385 9.62 -16.50 -5.40
CA SER A 385 8.84 -17.59 -6.05
C SER A 385 9.72 -18.82 -6.36
N GLU A 386 9.22 -20.03 -6.09
CA GLU A 386 9.92 -21.34 -6.26
C GLU A 386 8.96 -22.46 -6.81
N LYS A 387 9.12 -23.09 -8.02
CA LYS A 387 8.16 -24.13 -8.60
C LYS A 387 8.68 -25.57 -8.95
N ARG A 388 9.12 -25.91 -10.20
CA ARG A 388 9.85 -27.16 -10.61
C ARG A 388 10.80 -27.08 -11.85
N ILE A 389 12.14 -27.33 -11.73
CA ILE A 389 13.13 -27.48 -12.86
C ILE A 389 13.23 -28.93 -13.34
N GLY A 390 13.49 -29.86 -12.41
CA GLY A 390 13.86 -31.24 -12.76
C GLY A 390 13.91 -32.15 -11.54
N GLU A 391 13.39 -33.36 -11.70
CA GLU A 391 13.15 -34.34 -10.65
C GLU A 391 13.97 -35.60 -10.96
N ALA A 392 14.67 -36.13 -9.95
CA ALA A 392 15.55 -37.28 -10.12
C ALA A 392 15.53 -38.22 -8.91
N THR A 393 15.27 -39.49 -9.15
CA THR A 393 15.29 -40.54 -8.13
C THR A 393 16.70 -41.06 -7.90
N VAL A 394 17.13 -41.12 -6.63
CA VAL A 394 18.36 -41.80 -6.22
C VAL A 394 18.14 -43.32 -6.33
N LEU A 395 18.85 -43.98 -7.23
CA LEU A 395 18.78 -45.42 -7.45
C LEU A 395 19.79 -46.19 -6.58
N GLN A 396 21.02 -45.68 -6.49
CA GLN A 396 22.13 -46.33 -5.78
C GLN A 396 23.07 -45.30 -5.16
N LEU A 397 23.80 -45.72 -4.12
CA LEU A 397 24.84 -44.91 -3.47
C LEU A 397 26.20 -45.57 -3.67
N PHE A 398 27.19 -44.75 -3.98
CA PHE A 398 28.58 -45.16 -4.14
C PHE A 398 29.44 -44.38 -3.14
N SER A 399 30.30 -45.06 -2.39
CA SER A 399 31.33 -44.41 -1.58
C SER A 399 32.56 -44.14 -2.42
N PHE A 400 33.07 -42.91 -2.35
CA PHE A 400 34.35 -42.52 -2.96
C PHE A 400 35.25 -42.01 -1.84
N GLU A 401 36.28 -42.78 -1.52
CA GLU A 401 37.07 -42.64 -0.28
C GLU A 401 36.19 -42.69 1.01
N LYS A 402 36.79 -42.51 2.20
CA LYS A 402 36.15 -42.86 3.49
C LYS A 402 35.05 -41.91 3.96
N SER A 403 34.76 -40.83 3.24
CA SER A 403 33.87 -39.76 3.71
C SER A 403 32.99 -39.08 2.64
N GLU A 404 33.11 -39.42 1.35
CA GLU A 404 32.25 -38.85 0.30
C GLU A 404 31.28 -39.88 -0.28
N HIS A 405 30.04 -39.46 -0.48
CA HIS A 405 28.97 -40.29 -1.04
C HIS A 405 28.47 -39.69 -2.36
N ILE A 406 28.62 -40.45 -3.44
CA ILE A 406 28.09 -40.12 -4.76
C ILE A 406 26.72 -40.80 -4.91
N ALA A 407 25.68 -40.01 -5.13
CA ALA A 407 24.35 -40.52 -5.42
C ALA A 407 24.22 -40.84 -6.92
N GLY A 408 24.05 -42.11 -7.26
CA GLY A 408 23.63 -42.55 -8.59
C GLY A 408 22.14 -42.29 -8.76
N CYS A 409 21.81 -41.23 -9.48
CA CYS A 409 20.45 -40.77 -9.72
C CYS A 409 20.03 -41.01 -11.17
N ARG A 410 18.73 -41.16 -11.42
CA ARG A 410 18.14 -41.06 -12.75
C ARG A 410 17.20 -39.88 -12.79
N VAL A 411 17.31 -39.04 -13.82
CA VAL A 411 16.40 -37.90 -14.00
C VAL A 411 15.07 -38.43 -14.55
N ASP A 412 14.00 -38.32 -13.77
CA ASP A 412 12.67 -38.82 -14.14
C ASP A 412 11.81 -37.73 -14.81
N ASP A 413 12.07 -36.44 -14.50
CA ASP A 413 11.45 -35.31 -15.21
C ASP A 413 12.37 -34.09 -15.31
N GLY A 414 12.19 -33.25 -16.33
CA GLY A 414 12.98 -32.04 -16.55
C GLY A 414 14.48 -32.28 -16.77
N GLN A 415 15.32 -31.43 -16.18
CA GLN A 415 16.79 -31.46 -16.33
C GLN A 415 17.48 -31.04 -15.01
N LEU A 416 18.58 -31.71 -14.65
CA LEU A 416 19.47 -31.26 -13.57
C LEU A 416 20.62 -30.43 -14.13
N LEU A 417 21.01 -29.38 -13.41
CA LEU A 417 22.07 -28.44 -13.78
C LEU A 417 23.10 -28.32 -12.65
N ARG A 418 24.39 -28.30 -12.99
CA ARG A 418 25.47 -28.07 -12.03
C ARG A 418 25.50 -26.60 -11.60
N SER A 419 25.80 -26.33 -10.32
CA SER A 419 25.69 -25.00 -9.69
C SER A 419 26.56 -23.86 -10.26
N ARG A 420 27.32 -24.08 -11.34
CA ARG A 420 28.15 -23.06 -12.02
C ARG A 420 27.68 -22.71 -13.44
N GLU A 421 26.61 -23.34 -13.96
CA GLU A 421 26.08 -23.01 -15.28
C GLU A 421 24.92 -22.01 -15.21
N LYS A 422 24.89 -21.10 -16.18
CA LYS A 422 23.84 -20.11 -16.35
C LYS A 422 22.69 -20.67 -17.17
N LEU A 423 21.46 -20.46 -16.68
CA LEU A 423 20.24 -20.67 -17.44
C LEU A 423 19.62 -19.29 -17.71
N GLY A 424 20.06 -18.64 -18.79
CA GLY A 424 19.75 -17.23 -19.06
C GLY A 424 20.36 -16.29 -18.00
N ASP A 425 19.54 -15.41 -17.43
CA ASP A 425 19.95 -14.41 -16.45
C ASP A 425 19.86 -14.87 -14.97
N VAL A 426 19.53 -16.15 -14.71
CA VAL A 426 19.34 -16.67 -13.35
C VAL A 426 20.65 -17.21 -12.75
N ASP A 427 21.18 -16.49 -11.75
CA ASP A 427 22.49 -16.78 -11.12
C ASP A 427 22.42 -17.76 -9.91
N ARG A 428 21.24 -18.27 -9.53
CA ARG A 428 21.06 -19.10 -8.31
C ARG A 428 20.10 -20.27 -8.52
N HIS A 429 20.67 -21.46 -8.71
CA HIS A 429 19.95 -22.73 -8.68
C HIS A 429 20.39 -23.54 -7.45
N PHE A 430 19.45 -24.24 -6.80
CA PHE A 430 19.71 -25.09 -5.63
C PHE A 430 18.90 -26.39 -5.74
N VAL A 431 19.39 -27.43 -5.08
CA VAL A 431 18.81 -28.78 -5.06
C VAL A 431 18.27 -29.08 -3.67
N GLN A 432 17.05 -29.60 -3.61
CA GLN A 432 16.43 -30.10 -2.39
C GLN A 432 16.44 -31.64 -2.44
N LEU A 433 17.06 -32.27 -1.44
CA LEU A 433 17.01 -33.71 -1.24
C LEU A 433 15.76 -34.02 -0.40
N VAL A 434 14.83 -34.79 -0.95
CA VAL A 434 13.53 -35.10 -0.32
C VAL A 434 13.46 -36.58 0.04
N ARG A 435 12.98 -36.89 1.26
CA ARG A 435 12.75 -38.26 1.73
C ARG A 435 11.43 -38.32 2.49
N ASN A 436 10.53 -39.23 2.12
CA ASN A 436 9.18 -39.34 2.68
C ASN A 436 8.46 -37.98 2.71
N GLU A 437 8.47 -37.27 1.58
CA GLU A 437 7.85 -35.94 1.39
C GLU A 437 8.40 -34.80 2.27
N LYS A 438 9.46 -35.04 3.04
CA LYS A 438 10.18 -34.00 3.80
C LYS A 438 11.52 -33.67 3.14
N VAL A 439 11.82 -32.38 3.01
CA VAL A 439 13.15 -31.90 2.61
C VAL A 439 14.13 -32.22 3.75
N ILE A 440 15.13 -33.05 3.47
CA ILE A 440 16.15 -33.46 4.45
C ILE A 440 17.46 -32.68 4.29
N TRP A 441 17.69 -32.05 3.13
CA TRP A 441 18.86 -31.22 2.87
C TRP A 441 18.57 -30.28 1.68
N THR A 442 19.12 -29.08 1.70
CA THR A 442 19.04 -28.10 0.60
C THR A 442 20.43 -27.52 0.36
N GLY A 443 20.89 -27.48 -0.89
CA GLY A 443 22.22 -26.97 -1.22
C GLY A 443 22.56 -27.07 -2.70
N ARG A 444 23.83 -27.32 -3.02
CA ARG A 444 24.37 -27.26 -4.39
C ARG A 444 25.02 -28.58 -4.82
N ILE A 445 25.02 -28.83 -6.14
CA ILE A 445 25.74 -29.93 -6.76
C ILE A 445 27.22 -29.52 -6.93
N ALA A 446 28.11 -30.22 -6.21
CA ALA A 446 29.56 -30.06 -6.30
C ALA A 446 30.08 -30.58 -7.65
N THR A 447 29.76 -31.84 -7.96
CA THR A 447 30.14 -32.50 -9.22
C THR A 447 28.99 -33.36 -9.74
N MET A 448 28.93 -33.52 -11.06
CA MET A 448 27.98 -34.40 -11.74
C MET A 448 28.70 -35.16 -12.85
N ARG A 449 28.52 -36.47 -12.92
CA ARG A 449 29.27 -37.37 -13.82
C ARG A 449 28.36 -38.40 -14.48
N HIS A 450 28.57 -38.69 -15.75
CA HIS A 450 27.94 -39.80 -16.48
C HIS A 450 29.03 -40.62 -17.16
N VAL A 451 29.06 -41.93 -16.91
CA VAL A 451 30.01 -42.90 -17.49
C VAL A 451 31.46 -42.35 -17.47
N LYS A 452 31.93 -41.97 -16.28
CA LYS A 452 33.26 -41.41 -15.98
C LYS A 452 33.58 -40.02 -16.59
N LYS A 453 32.70 -39.41 -17.38
CA LYS A 453 32.85 -38.02 -17.85
C LYS A 453 32.14 -37.05 -16.90
N GLU A 454 32.73 -35.90 -16.62
CA GLU A 454 31.99 -34.79 -16.00
C GLU A 454 30.99 -34.21 -17.00
N ILE A 455 29.78 -33.95 -16.52
CA ILE A 455 28.68 -33.37 -17.28
C ILE A 455 28.17 -32.15 -16.52
N SER A 456 27.72 -31.14 -17.26
CA SER A 456 27.18 -29.92 -16.67
C SER A 456 25.66 -29.96 -16.51
N SER A 457 24.98 -30.74 -17.34
CA SER A 457 23.55 -30.99 -17.29
C SER A 457 23.20 -32.46 -17.52
N ALA A 458 22.09 -32.93 -16.93
CA ALA A 458 21.53 -34.27 -17.13
C ALA A 458 20.04 -34.17 -17.43
N GLY A 459 19.59 -34.63 -18.60
CA GLY A 459 18.19 -34.54 -19.03
C GLY A 459 17.36 -35.77 -18.66
N LYS A 460 16.03 -35.67 -18.79
CA LYS A 460 15.06 -36.75 -18.58
C LYS A 460 15.49 -38.10 -19.19
N GLY A 461 15.44 -39.16 -18.39
CA GLY A 461 15.88 -40.51 -18.70
C GLY A 461 17.37 -40.77 -18.47
N MET A 462 18.20 -39.75 -18.26
CA MET A 462 19.64 -39.89 -18.08
C MET A 462 20.01 -40.28 -16.65
N GLU A 463 20.88 -41.28 -16.50
CA GLU A 463 21.50 -41.63 -15.22
C GLU A 463 22.76 -40.80 -14.98
N CYS A 464 22.95 -40.27 -13.78
CA CYS A 464 24.13 -39.48 -13.42
C CYS A 464 24.54 -39.70 -11.96
N GLY A 465 25.84 -39.76 -11.71
CA GLY A 465 26.43 -39.70 -10.38
C GLY A 465 26.53 -38.24 -9.93
N ILE A 466 25.89 -37.90 -8.82
CA ILE A 466 25.83 -36.55 -8.25
C ILE A 466 26.57 -36.55 -6.92
N LEU A 467 27.49 -35.60 -6.74
CA LEU A 467 28.09 -35.26 -5.45
C LEU A 467 27.51 -33.93 -4.98
N LEU A 468 26.99 -33.90 -3.75
CA LEU A 468 26.41 -32.71 -3.12
C LEU A 468 27.47 -32.01 -2.24
N GLU A 469 27.50 -30.69 -2.23
CA GLU A 469 28.41 -29.93 -1.36
C GLU A 469 28.04 -30.19 0.12
N GLU A 470 29.02 -30.53 0.97
CA GLU A 470 28.89 -30.68 2.43
C GLU A 470 27.81 -31.69 2.92
N CYS A 471 27.36 -32.64 2.09
CA CYS A 471 26.34 -33.62 2.45
C CYS A 471 26.93 -34.94 2.97
N THR A 472 26.94 -35.15 4.30
CA THR A 472 27.56 -36.34 4.94
C THR A 472 26.62 -37.51 5.18
N SER A 473 25.34 -37.43 4.79
CA SER A 473 24.31 -38.41 5.19
C SER A 473 23.36 -38.77 4.06
N VAL A 474 23.73 -39.76 3.25
CA VAL A 474 22.83 -40.41 2.29
C VAL A 474 22.87 -41.91 2.55
N CYS A 475 21.75 -42.52 2.96
CA CYS A 475 21.71 -43.92 3.43
C CYS A 475 20.50 -44.72 2.90
N TYR A 476 20.78 -45.92 2.40
CA TYR A 476 19.80 -46.93 1.96
C TYR A 476 19.46 -47.94 3.08
N LYS A 477 18.31 -48.63 3.01
CA LYS A 477 17.63 -49.29 4.18
C LYS A 477 18.08 -50.73 4.51
N SER A 478 18.08 -51.06 5.81
CA SER A 478 17.58 -52.34 6.38
C SER A 478 17.16 -52.16 7.87
N HIS A 479 16.40 -53.10 8.45
CA HIS A 479 15.65 -52.94 9.72
C HIS A 479 16.44 -53.27 11.02
N ASN A 480 16.23 -52.51 12.10
CA ASN A 480 15.70 -52.96 13.43
C ASN A 480 15.63 -51.82 14.47
N TYR A 481 14.85 -52.00 15.54
CA TYR A 481 14.38 -50.94 16.47
C TYR A 481 15.35 -50.56 17.60
N MET A 482 15.53 -49.25 17.85
CA MET A 482 15.23 -48.54 19.12
C MET A 482 15.47 -47.01 18.96
N MET A 483 14.68 -46.18 19.64
CA MET A 483 14.85 -44.71 19.76
C MET A 483 15.99 -44.39 20.77
N PRO A 484 16.69 -43.23 20.73
CA PRO A 484 16.18 -41.90 20.33
C PRO A 484 17.16 -41.02 19.50
N GLU A 485 16.96 -39.70 19.56
CA GLU A 485 17.73 -38.60 18.96
C GLU A 485 17.53 -38.30 17.46
N VAL A 486 16.48 -37.53 17.19
CA VAL A 486 16.40 -36.68 15.99
C VAL A 486 17.35 -35.49 16.19
N ASN A 487 18.55 -35.57 15.63
CA ASN A 487 19.41 -34.39 15.42
C ASN A 487 19.23 -33.88 13.99
N SER A 488 18.44 -32.82 13.85
CA SER A 488 18.25 -32.07 12.60
C SER A 488 19.21 -30.87 12.53
N GLY A 489 19.99 -30.79 11.45
CA GLY A 489 20.77 -29.61 11.09
C GLY A 489 22.23 -29.63 11.57
N HIS A 490 23.17 -29.50 10.62
CA HIS A 490 24.61 -29.39 10.89
C HIS A 490 24.95 -28.03 11.51
N SER A 491 24.70 -27.92 12.81
CA SER A 491 25.33 -26.91 13.67
C SER A 491 26.70 -27.42 14.11
N THR A 492 27.78 -26.76 13.68
CA THR A 492 29.13 -27.15 14.12
C THR A 492 29.31 -26.74 15.58
N ARG A 493 29.37 -27.72 16.49
CA ARG A 493 29.47 -27.47 17.94
C ARG A 493 30.78 -26.74 18.26
N LEU A 494 30.67 -25.56 18.86
CA LEU A 494 31.83 -24.69 19.12
C LEU A 494 32.81 -25.34 20.11
N THR A 495 33.97 -25.79 19.62
CA THR A 495 35.09 -26.25 20.47
C THR A 495 36.01 -25.08 20.83
N THR A 496 36.81 -25.21 21.89
CA THR A 496 37.73 -24.17 22.37
C THR A 496 38.72 -23.69 21.30
N LYS A 497 39.16 -24.57 20.39
CA LYS A 497 40.04 -24.20 19.27
C LYS A 497 39.31 -23.39 18.18
N THR A 498 38.08 -23.79 17.83
CA THR A 498 37.24 -23.04 16.89
C THR A 498 36.77 -21.70 17.45
N ALA A 499 36.56 -21.60 18.78
CA ALA A 499 36.19 -20.34 19.44
C ALA A 499 37.28 -19.27 19.28
N ALA A 500 38.56 -19.62 19.52
CA ALA A 500 39.67 -18.69 19.32
C ALA A 500 39.80 -18.21 17.85
N SER A 501 39.60 -19.12 16.88
CA SER A 501 39.60 -18.77 15.45
C SER A 501 38.42 -17.86 15.06
N LEU A 502 37.25 -18.03 15.70
CA LEU A 502 36.10 -17.16 15.51
C LEU A 502 36.37 -15.76 16.07
N LEU A 503 36.81 -15.66 17.33
CA LEU A 503 37.08 -14.38 18.00
C LEU A 503 38.22 -13.57 17.35
N ASN A 504 39.20 -14.24 16.74
CA ASN A 504 40.23 -13.55 15.95
C ASN A 504 39.71 -12.99 14.61
N ARG A 505 38.53 -13.42 14.13
CA ARG A 505 37.94 -12.98 12.85
C ARG A 505 36.73 -12.05 13.02
N THR A 506 36.28 -11.80 14.25
CA THR A 506 35.11 -10.96 14.55
C THR A 506 35.51 -9.78 15.44
N ASP A 507 35.32 -8.54 14.96
CA ASP A 507 35.65 -7.32 15.72
C ASP A 507 34.43 -6.65 16.38
N THR A 508 33.24 -7.00 15.89
CA THR A 508 31.96 -6.59 16.44
C THR A 508 31.11 -7.84 16.68
N ILE A 509 30.41 -7.91 17.81
CA ILE A 509 29.52 -9.00 18.18
C ILE A 509 28.18 -8.40 18.60
N LEU A 510 27.10 -8.86 17.97
CA LEU A 510 25.72 -8.52 18.33
C LEU A 510 25.12 -9.69 19.13
N PHE A 511 24.55 -9.39 20.30
CA PHE A 511 23.91 -10.36 21.17
C PHE A 511 22.40 -10.18 21.16
N ASP A 512 21.67 -11.30 21.04
CA ASP A 512 20.32 -11.38 21.57
C ASP A 512 20.36 -11.32 23.11
N CYS A 513 19.25 -10.90 23.72
CA CYS A 513 19.14 -10.64 25.15
C CYS A 513 18.46 -11.81 25.90
N ASP A 514 17.22 -12.11 25.55
CA ASP A 514 16.39 -13.11 26.22
C ASP A 514 16.79 -14.52 25.76
N GLY A 515 17.26 -15.36 26.69
CA GLY A 515 17.73 -16.71 26.40
C GLY A 515 19.24 -16.82 26.11
N VAL A 516 19.94 -15.69 25.95
CA VAL A 516 21.39 -15.62 25.66
C VAL A 516 22.19 -14.91 26.78
N ILE A 517 21.72 -13.75 27.28
CA ILE A 517 22.36 -13.05 28.41
C ILE A 517 21.63 -13.34 29.73
N TRP A 518 20.30 -13.38 29.71
CA TRP A 518 19.46 -13.69 30.87
C TRP A 518 18.25 -14.54 30.47
N ARG A 519 17.54 -15.12 31.44
CA ARG A 519 16.18 -15.64 31.27
C ARG A 519 15.28 -15.01 32.33
N GLY A 520 14.25 -14.28 31.91
CA GLY A 520 13.41 -13.49 32.81
C GLY A 520 14.25 -12.44 33.56
N ASN A 521 14.39 -12.61 34.88
CA ASN A 521 15.17 -11.73 35.76
C ASN A 521 16.48 -12.37 36.30
N GLN A 522 16.94 -13.49 35.73
CA GLN A 522 18.18 -14.14 36.14
C GLN A 522 19.21 -14.15 35.00
N VAL A 523 20.44 -13.70 35.28
CA VAL A 523 21.58 -13.79 34.33
C VAL A 523 21.90 -15.25 34.06
N ILE A 524 22.17 -15.61 32.80
CA ILE A 524 22.61 -16.95 32.44
C ILE A 524 24.02 -17.19 33.00
N PRO A 525 24.30 -18.35 33.64
CA PRO A 525 25.61 -18.66 34.18
C PRO A 525 26.74 -18.45 33.15
N ASN A 526 27.82 -17.79 33.58
CA ASN A 526 28.99 -17.40 32.78
C ASN A 526 28.76 -16.33 31.68
N ALA A 527 27.54 -15.79 31.48
CA ALA A 527 27.33 -14.70 30.51
C ALA A 527 28.14 -13.44 30.87
N LEU A 528 28.02 -12.93 32.11
CA LEU A 528 28.74 -11.74 32.58
C LEU A 528 30.28 -11.88 32.51
N PRO A 529 30.93 -12.96 33.00
CA PRO A 529 32.36 -13.21 32.78
C PRO A 529 32.76 -13.26 31.29
N THR A 530 31.91 -13.83 30.43
CA THR A 530 32.19 -13.94 28.99
C THR A 530 32.16 -12.56 28.31
N LEU A 531 31.16 -11.73 28.61
CA LEU A 531 31.10 -10.35 28.09
C LEU A 531 32.33 -9.54 28.50
N ASN A 532 32.76 -9.64 29.76
CA ASN A 532 33.96 -8.96 30.25
C ASN A 532 35.25 -9.48 29.58
N HIS A 533 35.36 -10.78 29.31
CA HIS A 533 36.48 -11.34 28.57
C HIS A 533 36.53 -10.85 27.12
N LEU A 534 35.37 -10.76 26.44
CA LEU A 534 35.28 -10.23 25.07
C LEU A 534 35.62 -8.73 25.01
N ARG A 535 35.21 -7.94 26.02
CA ARG A 535 35.63 -6.54 26.18
C ARG A 535 37.15 -6.43 26.38
N SER A 536 37.78 -7.30 27.18
CA SER A 536 39.26 -7.31 27.35
C SER A 536 40.03 -7.71 26.08
N LEU A 537 39.39 -8.40 25.14
CA LEU A 537 39.92 -8.70 23.80
C LEU A 537 39.65 -7.57 22.78
N GLY A 538 39.16 -6.41 23.23
CA GLY A 538 38.94 -5.22 22.40
C GLY A 538 37.74 -5.30 21.46
N LYS A 539 36.80 -6.22 21.71
CA LYS A 539 35.65 -6.45 20.81
C LYS A 539 34.49 -5.50 21.11
N ARG A 540 33.88 -4.94 20.06
CA ARG A 540 32.70 -4.07 20.17
C ARG A 540 31.45 -4.91 20.37
N LEU A 541 30.75 -4.73 21.48
CA LEU A 541 29.55 -5.50 21.81
C LEU A 541 28.31 -4.62 21.64
N PHE A 542 27.26 -5.18 21.04
CA PHE A 542 25.95 -4.54 20.88
C PHE A 542 24.85 -5.51 21.32
N PHE A 543 23.77 -5.00 21.89
CA PHE A 543 22.66 -5.82 22.39
C PHE A 543 21.39 -5.47 21.63
N VAL A 544 20.80 -6.49 20.99
CA VAL A 544 19.67 -6.35 20.07
C VAL A 544 18.57 -7.28 20.56
N THR A 545 17.40 -6.73 20.84
CA THR A 545 16.21 -7.50 21.19
C THR A 545 15.05 -7.11 20.28
N ASN A 546 14.26 -8.09 19.83
CA ASN A 546 13.01 -7.81 19.13
C ASN A 546 11.80 -7.71 20.10
N ASN A 547 12.03 -7.87 21.40
CA ASN A 547 11.02 -7.78 22.44
C ASN A 547 10.80 -6.30 22.83
N SER A 548 10.21 -5.54 21.91
CA SER A 548 10.02 -4.08 21.96
C SER A 548 8.92 -3.63 22.94
N THR A 549 8.90 -4.24 24.14
CA THR A 549 7.91 -4.02 25.20
C THR A 549 8.46 -3.19 26.37
N LYS A 550 9.72 -2.77 26.33
CA LYS A 550 10.39 -2.04 27.42
C LYS A 550 11.34 -0.97 26.89
N SER A 551 11.01 0.28 27.21
CA SER A 551 11.81 1.45 26.84
C SER A 551 13.29 1.31 27.23
N ARG A 552 14.14 1.99 26.45
CA ARG A 552 15.60 2.00 26.63
C ARG A 552 16.07 2.27 28.06
N ALA A 553 15.40 3.18 28.79
CA ALA A 553 15.70 3.47 30.19
C ALA A 553 15.40 2.26 31.09
N THR A 554 14.22 1.66 30.99
CA THR A 554 13.84 0.46 31.74
C THR A 554 14.71 -0.74 31.42
N MET A 555 15.24 -0.82 30.19
CA MET A 555 16.23 -1.84 29.83
C MET A 555 17.58 -1.55 30.50
N LYS A 556 18.06 -0.29 30.49
CA LYS A 556 19.29 0.13 31.19
C LYS A 556 19.21 -0.17 32.70
N ASP A 557 18.07 0.11 33.34
CA ASP A 557 17.81 -0.24 34.75
C ASP A 557 17.89 -1.76 34.99
N LYS A 558 17.43 -2.58 34.03
CA LYS A 558 17.53 -4.04 34.08
C LYS A 558 18.98 -4.51 33.92
N PHE A 559 19.75 -3.93 33.00
CA PHE A 559 21.19 -4.20 32.85
C PHE A 559 21.95 -3.85 34.15
N ALA A 560 21.72 -2.67 34.70
CA ALA A 560 22.32 -2.22 35.96
C ALA A 560 21.96 -3.12 37.15
N ALA A 561 20.67 -3.48 37.30
CA ALA A 561 20.20 -4.42 38.34
C ALA A 561 20.77 -5.85 38.18
N LEU A 562 21.28 -6.19 37.01
CA LEU A 562 21.96 -7.46 36.70
C LEU A 562 23.50 -7.35 36.73
N GLY A 563 24.05 -6.19 37.14
CA GLY A 563 25.50 -5.96 37.28
C GLY A 563 26.23 -5.67 35.98
N LEU A 564 25.54 -5.16 34.97
CA LEU A 564 26.07 -4.81 33.65
C LEU A 564 26.02 -3.29 33.45
N ASP A 565 27.07 -2.57 33.85
CA ASP A 565 27.23 -1.16 33.46
C ASP A 565 27.55 -1.04 31.97
N GLU A 566 26.78 -0.19 31.26
CA GLU A 566 26.90 0.10 29.83
C GLU A 566 26.80 1.62 29.57
N ASP A 567 27.71 2.12 28.74
CA ASP A 567 27.67 3.48 28.18
C ASP A 567 26.52 3.66 27.16
N ASP A 568 26.09 4.92 26.98
CA ASP A 568 24.85 5.31 26.28
C ASP A 568 24.82 5.11 24.74
N GLY A 569 25.51 4.09 24.20
CA GLY A 569 25.60 3.81 22.76
C GLY A 569 24.85 2.58 22.21
N ALA A 570 24.48 1.60 23.05
CA ALA A 570 24.31 0.22 22.57
C ALA A 570 22.87 -0.34 22.45
N ILE A 571 21.81 0.44 22.72
CA ILE A 571 20.42 -0.06 22.78
C ILE A 571 19.51 0.76 21.84
N PHE A 572 18.82 0.07 20.93
CA PHE A 572 17.76 0.61 20.05
C PHE A 572 16.44 -0.11 20.33
N ASP A 573 15.32 0.62 20.35
CA ASP A 573 13.97 0.10 20.59
C ASP A 573 12.90 0.96 19.90
N PHE A 574 11.75 0.36 19.57
CA PHE A 574 10.56 1.01 19.01
C PHE A 574 9.41 0.94 20.01
N ASN A 575 8.93 2.11 20.42
CA ASN A 575 7.99 2.30 21.54
C ASN A 575 6.66 1.52 21.42
N HIS A 576 6.16 1.02 22.55
CA HIS A 576 4.82 1.35 23.05
C HIS A 576 4.68 1.06 24.55
N GLU A 577 4.08 1.99 25.30
CA GLU A 577 3.80 1.81 26.73
C GLU A 577 2.59 0.90 26.99
N ILE A 578 2.69 0.03 27.99
CA ILE A 578 1.59 -0.80 28.50
C ILE A 578 1.30 -0.40 29.96
N PRO A 579 0.15 0.23 30.27
CA PRO A 579 -0.20 0.59 31.63
C PRO A 579 -0.98 -0.49 32.39
N SER A 580 -0.87 -0.42 33.72
CA SER A 580 -1.59 -1.17 34.77
C SER A 580 -1.16 -2.64 35.02
N ARG A 581 -0.98 -2.96 36.30
CA ARG A 581 -0.44 -4.23 36.83
C ARG A 581 -1.47 -5.08 37.60
N ASN A 582 -2.77 -4.78 37.45
CA ASN A 582 -3.81 -5.26 38.36
C ASN A 582 -5.12 -5.62 37.64
N VAL A 583 -5.06 -6.58 36.70
CA VAL A 583 -6.21 -7.05 35.92
C VAL A 583 -6.57 -8.47 36.36
N GLY A 584 -7.68 -8.63 37.07
CA GLY A 584 -8.12 -9.94 37.61
C GLY A 584 -8.83 -10.86 36.62
N ALA A 585 -9.30 -10.35 35.49
CA ALA A 585 -9.94 -11.15 34.44
C ALA A 585 -9.80 -10.51 33.06
N VAL A 586 -9.68 -11.34 32.02
CA VAL A 586 -9.84 -10.98 30.61
C VAL A 586 -11.15 -11.58 30.12
N VAL A 587 -12.08 -10.72 29.70
CA VAL A 587 -13.38 -11.13 29.14
C VAL A 587 -13.35 -10.98 27.63
N VAL A 588 -13.66 -12.04 26.88
CA VAL A 588 -13.77 -12.02 25.42
C VAL A 588 -15.22 -12.24 25.00
N GLY A 589 -15.75 -11.28 24.26
CA GLY A 589 -17.03 -11.35 23.56
C GLY A 589 -16.85 -10.98 22.09
N PHE A 590 -17.96 -10.83 21.35
CA PHE A 590 -17.92 -10.39 19.96
C PHE A 590 -17.38 -8.96 19.85
N ASP A 591 -16.29 -8.78 19.11
CA ASP A 591 -15.61 -7.50 18.90
C ASP A 591 -15.24 -7.36 17.41
N ALA A 592 -16.05 -6.60 16.67
CA ALA A 592 -15.82 -6.32 15.25
C ALA A 592 -14.53 -5.51 14.98
N MET A 593 -13.90 -4.97 16.02
CA MET A 593 -12.66 -4.20 15.97
C MET A 593 -11.50 -4.95 16.65
N PHE A 594 -11.55 -6.28 16.70
CA PHE A 594 -10.47 -7.12 17.24
C PHE A 594 -9.19 -6.95 16.42
N ASN A 595 -8.05 -6.76 17.09
CA ASN A 595 -6.76 -6.49 16.46
C ASN A 595 -5.58 -7.04 17.27
N TYR A 596 -4.38 -7.04 16.67
CA TYR A 596 -3.18 -7.60 17.29
C TYR A 596 -2.84 -6.94 18.65
N THR A 597 -3.05 -5.63 18.80
CA THR A 597 -2.79 -4.91 20.05
C THR A 597 -3.72 -5.38 21.18
N LYS A 598 -4.99 -5.68 20.88
CA LYS A 598 -5.92 -6.31 21.84
C LYS A 598 -5.51 -7.74 22.18
N LEU A 599 -5.10 -8.53 21.18
CA LEU A 599 -4.60 -9.90 21.38
C LEU A 599 -3.35 -9.95 22.27
N ALA A 600 -2.37 -9.08 22.01
CA ALA A 600 -1.14 -8.98 22.80
C ALA A 600 -1.42 -8.56 24.26
N LYS A 601 -2.36 -7.63 24.49
CA LYS A 601 -2.81 -7.26 25.84
C LYS A 601 -3.52 -8.41 26.55
N ALA A 602 -4.42 -9.12 25.86
CA ALA A 602 -5.11 -10.28 26.41
C ALA A 602 -4.11 -11.39 26.80
N GLN A 603 -3.15 -11.72 25.93
CA GLN A 603 -2.07 -12.66 26.21
C GLN A 603 -1.22 -12.21 27.42
N HIS A 604 -0.87 -10.91 27.49
CA HIS A 604 -0.08 -10.37 28.59
C HIS A 604 -0.78 -10.51 29.95
N TYR A 605 -2.05 -10.11 30.05
CA TYR A 605 -2.81 -10.25 31.30
C TYR A 605 -3.05 -11.72 31.67
N LEU A 606 -3.34 -12.58 30.70
CA LEU A 606 -3.48 -14.03 30.92
C LEU A 606 -2.17 -14.75 31.31
N THR A 607 -1.03 -14.06 31.27
CA THR A 607 0.26 -14.58 31.78
C THR A 607 0.25 -14.68 33.33
N ASP A 608 -0.57 -13.89 34.03
CA ASP A 608 -0.80 -14.09 35.47
C ASP A 608 -1.71 -15.30 35.68
N PRO A 609 -1.28 -16.36 36.39
CA PRO A 609 -2.11 -17.53 36.66
C PRO A 609 -3.43 -17.20 37.38
N ASN A 610 -3.49 -16.11 38.14
CA ASN A 610 -4.69 -15.66 38.86
C ASN A 610 -5.68 -14.87 37.97
N CYS A 611 -5.27 -14.43 36.79
CA CYS A 611 -6.15 -13.74 35.85
C CYS A 611 -7.11 -14.75 35.19
N LEU A 612 -8.41 -14.55 35.37
CA LEU A 612 -9.45 -15.41 34.79
C LEU A 612 -9.60 -15.15 33.28
N PHE A 613 -9.65 -16.22 32.47
CA PHE A 613 -10.04 -16.14 31.06
C PHE A 613 -11.53 -16.44 30.94
N LEU A 614 -12.36 -15.43 30.72
CA LEU A 614 -13.82 -15.56 30.64
C LEU A 614 -14.31 -15.30 29.21
N VAL A 615 -15.25 -16.09 28.70
CA VAL A 615 -15.79 -15.90 27.34
C VAL A 615 -17.32 -15.96 27.28
N THR A 616 -17.94 -15.12 26.46
CA THR A 616 -19.41 -15.01 26.41
C THR A 616 -20.08 -16.18 25.69
N ASN A 617 -19.50 -16.66 24.59
CA ASN A 617 -19.86 -17.89 23.90
C ASN A 617 -18.69 -18.36 23.03
N THR A 618 -18.79 -19.58 22.50
CA THR A 618 -17.80 -20.20 21.63
C THR A 618 -18.31 -20.40 20.19
N ASP A 619 -19.36 -19.68 19.79
CA ASP A 619 -19.98 -19.84 18.49
C ASP A 619 -19.00 -19.45 17.36
N ASN A 620 -18.67 -20.42 16.50
CA ASN A 620 -17.74 -20.22 15.39
C ASN A 620 -18.28 -19.26 14.31
N ALA A 621 -19.60 -19.15 14.18
CA ALA A 621 -20.27 -18.31 13.18
C ALA A 621 -21.70 -17.94 13.61
N PHE A 622 -22.26 -16.89 13.01
CA PHE A 622 -23.68 -16.57 13.10
C PHE A 622 -24.25 -16.21 11.71
N PRO A 623 -25.56 -16.46 11.46
CA PRO A 623 -26.18 -16.16 10.18
C PRO A 623 -26.61 -14.69 10.12
N ASP A 624 -26.34 -14.04 8.98
CA ASP A 624 -26.86 -12.73 8.60
C ASP A 624 -27.67 -12.85 7.29
N VAL A 625 -28.52 -11.89 6.98
CA VAL A 625 -29.58 -11.93 5.94
C VAL A 625 -29.07 -12.30 4.53
N LYS A 626 -27.76 -12.18 4.28
CA LYS A 626 -27.13 -12.51 2.99
C LYS A 626 -25.90 -13.43 3.07
N GLN A 627 -25.37 -13.74 4.26
CA GLN A 627 -24.10 -14.47 4.42
C GLN A 627 -23.89 -15.01 5.85
N ILE A 628 -22.94 -15.93 6.00
CA ILE A 628 -22.49 -16.43 7.31
C ILE A 628 -21.29 -15.59 7.76
N LEU A 629 -21.34 -15.03 8.97
CA LEU A 629 -20.27 -14.20 9.54
C LEU A 629 -19.50 -14.95 10.64
N PRO A 630 -18.21 -14.69 10.84
CA PRO A 630 -17.41 -15.31 11.90
C PRO A 630 -17.89 -14.85 13.28
N GLY A 631 -18.08 -15.80 14.19
CA GLY A 631 -18.58 -15.56 15.54
C GLY A 631 -17.46 -15.38 16.57
N THR A 632 -17.86 -15.24 17.84
CA THR A 632 -16.94 -15.06 18.97
C THR A 632 -15.90 -16.17 19.09
N GLY A 633 -16.25 -17.41 18.70
CA GLY A 633 -15.36 -18.57 18.72
C GLY A 633 -14.05 -18.34 17.95
N CYS A 634 -14.08 -17.59 16.84
CA CYS A 634 -12.87 -17.22 16.08
C CYS A 634 -11.93 -16.30 16.88
N ILE A 635 -12.49 -15.38 17.67
CA ILE A 635 -11.72 -14.45 18.54
C ILE A 635 -11.18 -15.22 19.75
N VAL A 636 -12.01 -16.06 20.37
CA VAL A 636 -11.62 -16.94 21.49
C VAL A 636 -10.47 -17.86 21.09
N ALA A 637 -10.53 -18.51 19.93
CA ALA A 637 -9.47 -19.36 19.41
C ALA A 637 -8.14 -18.61 19.22
N ALA A 638 -8.16 -17.36 18.78
CA ALA A 638 -6.97 -16.52 18.69
C ALA A 638 -6.35 -16.24 20.08
N VAL A 639 -7.17 -15.86 21.06
CA VAL A 639 -6.70 -15.58 22.44
C VAL A 639 -6.24 -16.85 23.15
N GLN A 640 -6.94 -17.97 22.97
CA GLN A 640 -6.57 -19.30 23.48
C GLN A 640 -5.23 -19.77 22.89
N THR A 641 -5.03 -19.62 21.57
CA THR A 641 -3.78 -19.98 20.90
C THR A 641 -2.60 -19.14 21.39
N ALA A 642 -2.79 -17.83 21.59
CA ALA A 642 -1.73 -16.93 22.05
C ALA A 642 -1.39 -17.12 23.54
N SER A 643 -2.40 -17.31 24.40
CA SER A 643 -2.24 -17.45 25.86
C SER A 643 -1.92 -18.88 26.31
N LYS A 644 -2.28 -19.90 25.51
CA LYS A 644 -2.28 -21.33 25.87
C LYS A 644 -3.10 -21.65 27.12
N ARG A 645 -4.16 -20.87 27.38
CA ARG A 645 -5.11 -21.11 28.48
C ARG A 645 -6.48 -21.44 27.92
N GLU A 646 -7.13 -22.42 28.51
CA GLU A 646 -8.51 -22.77 28.19
C GLU A 646 -9.46 -21.67 28.69
N PRO A 647 -10.46 -21.26 27.90
CA PRO A 647 -11.46 -20.29 28.31
C PRO A 647 -12.49 -20.90 29.27
N ILE A 648 -12.91 -20.11 30.27
CA ILE A 648 -14.09 -20.40 31.07
C ILE A 648 -15.29 -19.76 30.37
N VAL A 649 -16.15 -20.58 29.77
CA VAL A 649 -17.39 -20.10 29.14
C VAL A 649 -18.38 -19.72 30.24
N ILE A 650 -18.90 -18.49 30.18
CA ILE A 650 -19.87 -17.95 31.17
C ILE A 650 -21.28 -17.75 30.60
N GLY A 651 -21.43 -17.63 29.27
CA GLY A 651 -22.71 -17.76 28.58
C GLY A 651 -22.96 -19.19 28.09
N LYS A 652 -23.89 -19.39 27.15
CA LYS A 652 -24.20 -20.71 26.59
C LYS A 652 -22.93 -21.39 26.01
N PRO A 653 -22.67 -22.70 26.26
CA PRO A 653 -23.56 -23.68 26.91
C PRO A 653 -23.51 -23.72 28.44
N SER A 654 -22.77 -22.84 29.11
CA SER A 654 -22.43 -22.92 30.53
C SER A 654 -23.63 -22.76 31.49
N PRO A 655 -23.83 -23.64 32.49
CA PRO A 655 -24.86 -23.50 33.52
C PRO A 655 -24.78 -22.20 34.34
N HIS A 656 -23.62 -21.55 34.36
CA HIS A 656 -23.40 -20.27 35.04
C HIS A 656 -24.36 -19.17 34.56
N ALA A 657 -24.75 -19.18 33.27
CA ALA A 657 -25.72 -18.24 32.73
C ALA A 657 -27.12 -18.46 33.30
N PHE A 658 -27.53 -19.70 33.53
CA PHE A 658 -28.82 -20.01 34.17
C PHE A 658 -28.78 -19.78 35.69
N ALA A 659 -27.67 -20.07 36.35
CA ALA A 659 -27.48 -19.72 37.76
C ALA A 659 -27.57 -18.19 38.00
N ALA A 660 -27.04 -17.38 37.09
CA ALA A 660 -27.22 -15.93 37.10
C ALA A 660 -28.67 -15.52 36.85
N LEU A 661 -29.39 -16.21 35.95
CA LEU A 661 -30.82 -15.97 35.71
C LEU A 661 -31.66 -16.30 36.95
N GLN A 662 -31.46 -17.45 37.59
CA GLN A 662 -32.16 -17.84 38.83
C GLN A 662 -31.83 -16.95 40.03
N ALA A 663 -30.63 -16.36 40.09
CA ALA A 663 -30.28 -15.40 41.13
C ALA A 663 -31.10 -14.09 41.02
N VAL A 664 -31.56 -13.72 39.82
CA VAL A 664 -32.44 -12.56 39.58
C VAL A 664 -33.92 -12.97 39.58
N HIS A 665 -34.23 -14.18 39.10
CA HIS A 665 -35.57 -14.74 38.94
C HIS A 665 -35.68 -16.13 39.58
N PRO A 666 -35.79 -16.23 40.93
CA PRO A 666 -35.88 -17.51 41.64
C PRO A 666 -37.12 -18.34 41.30
N GLU A 667 -38.13 -17.72 40.70
CA GLU A 667 -39.38 -18.35 40.24
C GLU A 667 -39.22 -19.25 39.01
N ILE A 668 -38.08 -19.19 38.31
CA ILE A 668 -37.83 -19.97 37.08
C ILE A 668 -37.35 -21.38 37.43
N ASP A 669 -38.28 -22.32 37.36
CA ASP A 669 -38.06 -23.76 37.48
C ASP A 669 -37.52 -24.32 36.14
N PRO A 670 -36.30 -24.90 36.09
CA PRO A 670 -35.75 -25.49 34.86
C PRO A 670 -36.64 -26.60 34.30
N THR A 671 -37.27 -27.42 35.15
CA THR A 671 -38.12 -28.54 34.71
C THR A 671 -39.40 -28.09 34.00
N ARG A 672 -39.73 -26.81 34.11
CA ARG A 672 -40.88 -26.16 33.45
C ARG A 672 -40.46 -25.13 32.40
N THR A 673 -39.16 -25.08 32.07
CA THR A 673 -38.58 -24.15 31.10
C THR A 673 -38.27 -24.87 29.80
N LEU A 674 -38.58 -24.24 28.66
CA LEU A 674 -38.25 -24.73 27.32
C LEU A 674 -37.13 -23.86 26.73
N MET A 675 -36.00 -24.49 26.43
CA MET A 675 -34.88 -23.90 25.71
C MET A 675 -35.07 -24.12 24.21
N VAL A 676 -35.26 -23.04 23.45
CA VAL A 676 -35.39 -23.06 21.99
C VAL A 676 -34.14 -22.48 21.36
N GLY A 677 -33.56 -23.15 20.37
CA GLY A 677 -32.37 -22.68 19.65
C GLY A 677 -32.08 -23.46 18.39
N ASP A 678 -31.10 -23.00 17.61
CA ASP A 678 -30.74 -23.57 16.30
C ASP A 678 -29.38 -24.29 16.28
N ARG A 679 -28.66 -24.28 17.42
CA ARG A 679 -27.34 -24.92 17.57
C ARG A 679 -27.34 -25.99 18.65
N ILE A 680 -26.86 -27.19 18.29
CA ILE A 680 -26.81 -28.33 19.23
C ILE A 680 -25.77 -28.08 20.33
N GLU A 681 -24.55 -27.69 19.95
CA GLU A 681 -23.40 -27.53 20.86
C GLU A 681 -23.55 -26.41 21.89
N THR A 682 -24.36 -25.39 21.62
CA THR A 682 -24.53 -24.22 22.47
C THR A 682 -25.92 -24.10 23.08
N ASP A 683 -27.00 -24.16 22.29
CA ASP A 683 -28.36 -23.99 22.81
C ASP A 683 -28.94 -25.27 23.42
N ILE A 684 -28.84 -26.41 22.72
CA ILE A 684 -29.40 -27.68 23.21
C ILE A 684 -28.58 -28.19 24.39
N PHE A 685 -27.25 -28.09 24.33
CA PHE A 685 -26.38 -28.45 25.46
C PHE A 685 -26.66 -27.55 26.68
N PHE A 686 -26.89 -26.25 26.51
CA PHE A 686 -27.29 -25.35 27.62
C PHE A 686 -28.58 -25.83 28.29
N GLY A 687 -29.63 -26.09 27.51
CA GLY A 687 -30.91 -26.57 28.04
C GLY A 687 -30.76 -27.91 28.77
N ARG A 688 -30.04 -28.87 28.18
CA ARG A 688 -29.75 -30.18 28.78
C ARG A 688 -28.99 -30.07 30.09
N GLU A 689 -27.90 -29.28 30.14
CA GLU A 689 -27.06 -29.12 31.34
C GLU A 689 -27.77 -28.34 32.45
N CYS A 690 -28.76 -27.50 32.11
CA CYS A 690 -29.61 -26.80 33.08
C CYS A 690 -30.86 -27.60 33.51
N GLY A 691 -31.14 -28.77 32.93
CA GLY A 691 -32.32 -29.59 33.24
C GLY A 691 -33.64 -29.07 32.63
N MET A 692 -33.55 -28.33 31.52
CA MET A 692 -34.69 -27.80 30.76
C MET A 692 -35.15 -28.78 29.67
N LEU A 693 -36.38 -28.61 29.21
CA LEU A 693 -36.82 -29.17 27.93
C LEU A 693 -36.12 -28.43 26.79
N THR A 694 -35.84 -29.13 25.69
CA THR A 694 -35.10 -28.57 24.54
C THR A 694 -35.83 -28.73 23.20
N LEU A 695 -35.88 -27.67 22.40
CA LEU A 695 -36.44 -27.65 21.04
C LEU A 695 -35.38 -27.12 20.05
N LEU A 696 -34.98 -27.96 19.10
CA LEU A 696 -34.15 -27.55 17.97
C LEU A 696 -35.02 -27.00 16.84
N VAL A 697 -34.70 -25.82 16.32
CA VAL A 697 -35.34 -25.25 15.11
C VAL A 697 -34.42 -25.31 13.89
N GLU A 698 -34.85 -25.99 12.84
CA GLU A 698 -34.07 -26.22 11.62
C GLU A 698 -33.92 -24.99 10.71
N SER A 699 -34.58 -23.89 11.06
CA SER A 699 -34.49 -22.60 10.35
C SER A 699 -33.13 -21.90 10.49
N GLY A 700 -32.27 -22.36 11.41
CA GLY A 700 -30.92 -21.84 11.61
C GLY A 700 -29.82 -22.79 11.14
N ILE A 701 -28.86 -23.11 12.00
CA ILE A 701 -27.59 -23.70 11.57
C ILE A 701 -27.56 -25.25 11.62
N ASN A 702 -28.07 -25.89 12.67
CA ASN A 702 -28.13 -27.36 12.73
C ASN A 702 -29.46 -27.92 12.24
N LYS A 703 -29.40 -29.10 11.60
CA LYS A 703 -30.56 -29.85 11.09
C LYS A 703 -30.66 -31.23 11.74
N GLU A 704 -31.79 -31.91 11.57
CA GLU A 704 -31.99 -33.29 12.05
C GLU A 704 -30.87 -34.24 11.56
N SER A 705 -30.36 -34.02 10.34
CA SER A 705 -29.23 -34.79 9.77
C SER A 705 -27.95 -34.72 10.59
N ASP A 706 -27.73 -33.65 11.36
CA ASP A 706 -26.48 -33.40 12.07
C ASP A 706 -26.41 -34.16 13.40
N LEU A 707 -27.55 -34.65 13.91
CA LEU A 707 -27.66 -35.38 15.18
C LEU A 707 -26.78 -36.64 15.23
N VAL A 708 -26.45 -37.22 14.07
CA VAL A 708 -25.54 -38.37 13.94
C VAL A 708 -24.12 -38.05 14.46
N ASN A 709 -23.73 -36.77 14.50
CA ASN A 709 -22.41 -36.34 14.96
C ASN A 709 -22.34 -36.10 16.48
N PHE A 710 -23.46 -36.22 17.21
CA PHE A 710 -23.55 -35.83 18.63
C PHE A 710 -23.93 -37.00 19.55
N PRO A 711 -23.51 -36.98 20.83
CA PRO A 711 -23.88 -38.01 21.79
C PRO A 711 -25.40 -38.08 22.02
N SER A 712 -25.95 -39.29 22.08
CA SER A 712 -27.40 -39.52 22.23
C SER A 712 -27.99 -38.97 23.54
N ASP A 713 -27.17 -38.84 24.58
CA ASP A 713 -27.51 -38.21 25.87
C ASP A 713 -27.63 -36.69 25.80
N LYS A 714 -27.18 -36.05 24.70
CA LYS A 714 -27.29 -34.60 24.46
C LYS A 714 -28.13 -34.23 23.23
N ALA A 715 -28.90 -35.16 22.67
CA ALA A 715 -29.89 -34.89 21.63
C ALA A 715 -31.01 -33.94 22.14
N PRO A 716 -31.69 -33.15 21.29
CA PRO A 716 -32.83 -32.33 21.68
C PRO A 716 -34.05 -33.20 22.07
N ASP A 717 -34.97 -32.68 22.88
CA ASP A 717 -36.24 -33.37 23.22
C ASP A 717 -37.25 -33.29 22.07
N TYR A 718 -37.24 -32.18 21.35
CA TYR A 718 -38.15 -31.89 20.24
C TYR A 718 -37.37 -31.25 19.07
N ILE A 719 -37.87 -31.44 17.86
CA ILE A 719 -37.33 -30.85 16.62
C ILE A 719 -38.50 -30.23 15.85
N ALA A 720 -38.30 -29.04 15.29
CA ALA A 720 -39.27 -28.36 14.45
C ALA A 720 -38.59 -27.67 13.27
N THR A 721 -39.30 -27.50 12.16
CA THR A 721 -38.80 -26.80 10.96
C THR A 721 -38.43 -25.35 11.25
N ASP A 722 -39.22 -24.68 12.09
CA ASP A 722 -39.06 -23.30 12.53
C ASP A 722 -39.91 -23.04 13.80
N ILE A 723 -39.80 -21.83 14.34
CA ILE A 723 -40.48 -21.43 15.59
C ILE A 723 -42.02 -21.42 15.51
N SER A 724 -42.61 -21.41 14.31
CA SER A 724 -44.08 -21.41 14.15
C SER A 724 -44.73 -22.72 14.60
N ALA A 725 -43.96 -23.80 14.79
CA ALA A 725 -44.44 -25.04 15.40
C ALA A 725 -44.96 -24.85 16.85
N LEU A 726 -44.53 -23.79 17.54
CA LEU A 726 -45.07 -23.42 18.86
C LEU A 726 -46.37 -22.59 18.77
N PHE A 727 -46.78 -22.16 17.58
CA PHE A 727 -47.98 -21.34 17.37
C PHE A 727 -49.23 -22.19 17.17
N VAL A 728 -49.86 -22.59 18.28
CA VAL A 728 -51.17 -23.23 18.27
C VAL A 728 -52.26 -22.15 18.13
N LYS A 729 -53.02 -22.17 17.04
CA LYS A 729 -54.29 -21.41 16.96
C LYS A 729 -55.28 -22.01 17.95
N SER A 730 -55.78 -21.16 18.87
CA SER A 730 -56.91 -21.43 19.77
C SER A 730 -58.21 -21.62 19.01
#